data_AF-A0AAV9FNY0-F1
#
_entry.id   AF-A0AAV9FNY0-F1
#
_cell.length_a   1.000
_cell.length_b   1.000
_cell.length_c   1.000
_cell.angle_alpha   90.00
_cell.angle_beta   90.00
_cell.angle_gamma   90.00
#
_symmetry.space_group_name_H-M   'P 1'
#
loop_
_entity.id
_entity.type
_entity.pdbx_description
1 polymer ?
#
loop_
_entity_poly.entity_id
_entity_poly.type
_entity_poly.pdbx_seq_one_letter_code
_entity_poly.pdbx_strand_id
1 'polypeptide(L)'
;MKNKKGQFKKSKELLDRKIFPNFFIFIILLTLGGCIGGNGSTSFKGILFGPTNNLLQSASINDSVSVNYSLSPYVLTKDLPIDPIQPSISGSIEQCSSNPTLPTGLVISGTCTITGTPTINQPATNYTITASNLSQSKSVTIVITVNANPPAALNFATPTFTFTAGAMPGFAPIVPNYTGTITNCTSDIPLPTGLSLGTTNCSLSGSPSTTQGPTNYTITASNAFGSTSTIITITVNIAPPSALNYAGSPFVFTQDATIAAIHPSYTGTVTACNSDIPLPAGLTLGTTTCVISGTPNTIQPATHYNITASNASGSISFPITITVNLAPPSALSYAGTPFTFTQGATITTATPSVTGTVTSCNSDIPLPAGLGINGTTCAISGTPTTTQSATNYTITASNAYGSTNTTISIRVNLAPPSALSYAGTPFTFTQGATITTATPSVTGTVTSCNSDIPLPAGLGINGTTCAISGTPTTTQSATNYTITASNAYGSTNTTISIRVNLAPPSALSYAGTPFTFTQGATITTATPSVTGTVTSCNSDIPLPAGLGINGTTCAISGTPTTTQSATNYTITASNAYGSTNTTISIRVNLAPPSALSYAGTPFTFTQGATITTATPSVTGTVTSCNSDIPLPAGLGINGTTCAISGTPTTTQSATNYTITASNAYGSTNTTISITVNLAPPTGLAYTPSALVFYKGVAGAATPTVTGTVTSCNPNVALPGGLTLNATTCAISGTPTVFQASANYTITASNSSGNTNTTISIMIFGTPPMKTMQTNCWDAAGTIDATCVTASSAGQDGKLQKGTNPSFTNQTVNVAVGVNHYITVDNLTGLVWKTCHEDRTNSNCAGGADVYHDLASATTACANLNAGTGYANRTNWRLPTISEMETLVDFNVATSPRTFVASFPGTTGSYYYWSSNLYLPDTTKSLVLYFSSGSTTWTNKTVAGSLARCVSP
;
A
#
# COMPACT_ATOMS: atom_id res chain seq x y z
N MET A 1 20.41 14.36 23.17
CA MET A 1 21.12 15.55 23.72
C MET A 1 20.70 15.76 25.19
N LYS A 2 21.30 16.70 25.92
CA LYS A 2 20.89 17.10 27.30
C LYS A 2 19.52 17.84 27.24
N ASN A 3 18.73 18.05 28.31
CA ASN A 3 19.06 18.13 29.74
C ASN A 3 17.89 17.78 30.70
N LYS A 4 18.29 17.40 31.92
CA LYS A 4 17.66 17.43 33.28
C LYS A 4 16.29 18.13 33.47
N LYS A 5 15.33 17.60 34.27
CA LYS A 5 15.28 17.38 35.76
C LYS A 5 15.34 18.67 36.62
N GLY A 6 14.33 18.88 37.47
CA GLY A 6 14.35 19.84 38.60
C GLY A 6 13.05 19.89 39.43
N GLN A 7 13.16 19.76 40.76
CA GLN A 7 12.14 20.13 41.77
C GLN A 7 12.75 21.21 42.69
N PHE A 8 11.95 22.10 43.30
CA PHE A 8 11.91 22.29 44.78
C PHE A 8 11.08 23.50 45.31
N LYS A 9 10.52 23.31 46.52
CA LYS A 9 10.26 24.24 47.66
C LYS A 9 9.70 25.67 47.47
N LYS A 10 8.50 25.85 48.07
CA LYS A 10 8.17 26.72 49.23
C LYS A 10 8.62 28.21 49.31
N SER A 11 7.58 29.06 49.38
CA SER A 11 7.18 29.93 50.53
C SER A 11 7.63 31.40 50.65
N LYS A 12 6.65 32.21 51.13
CA LYS A 12 6.77 33.49 51.88
C LYS A 12 7.20 34.73 51.06
N GLU A 13 6.79 35.98 51.38
CA GLU A 13 5.96 36.53 52.47
C GLU A 13 5.33 37.91 52.07
N LEU A 14 4.69 38.58 53.04
CA LEU A 14 4.25 40.00 53.10
C LEU A 14 2.85 40.32 52.50
N LEU A 15 2.02 41.19 53.09
CA LEU A 15 2.22 42.04 54.28
C LEU A 15 0.98 42.11 55.20
N ASP A 16 1.21 42.24 56.51
CA ASP A 16 0.20 42.45 57.56
C ASP A 16 -0.55 43.79 57.48
N ARG A 17 -1.72 43.84 58.15
CA ARG A 17 -1.94 44.91 59.16
C ARG A 17 -2.90 44.49 60.29
N LYS A 18 -2.50 44.77 61.53
CA LYS A 18 -3.29 44.57 62.77
C LYS A 18 -2.81 45.55 63.85
N ILE A 19 -3.56 45.64 64.96
CA ILE A 19 -3.17 46.12 66.32
C ILE A 19 -3.35 47.62 66.71
N PHE A 20 -4.38 47.86 67.56
CA PHE A 20 -4.47 48.76 68.75
C PHE A 20 -4.45 50.32 68.59
N PRO A 21 -4.82 51.16 69.61
CA PRO A 21 -5.10 50.87 71.05
C PRO A 21 -6.34 51.51 71.76
N ASN A 22 -6.73 50.88 72.89
CA ASN A 22 -7.23 51.32 74.23
C ASN A 22 -8.04 52.62 74.56
N PHE A 23 -8.70 52.56 75.75
CA PHE A 23 -9.31 53.61 76.62
C PHE A 23 -10.73 54.14 76.24
N PHE A 24 -11.57 54.69 77.15
CA PHE A 24 -11.47 54.98 78.61
C PHE A 24 -12.74 54.49 79.39
N ILE A 25 -13.04 55.04 80.58
CA ILE A 25 -14.00 54.54 81.60
C ILE A 25 -14.67 55.72 82.38
N PHE A 26 -15.74 55.44 83.16
CA PHE A 26 -16.34 56.24 84.28
C PHE A 26 -17.42 57.36 84.07
N ILE A 27 -18.59 57.13 84.72
CA ILE A 27 -19.35 57.92 85.73
C ILE A 27 -19.74 59.41 85.52
N ILE A 28 -21.02 59.73 85.80
CA ILE A 28 -21.48 60.87 86.66
C ILE A 28 -22.87 60.56 87.28
N LEU A 29 -23.27 61.19 88.41
CA LEU A 29 -24.27 60.63 89.37
C LEU A 29 -25.02 61.66 90.27
N LEU A 30 -26.33 61.44 90.54
CA LEU A 30 -27.24 62.07 91.56
C LEU A 30 -28.42 61.10 91.89
N THR A 31 -29.19 61.00 93.01
CA THR A 31 -29.50 61.75 94.29
C THR A 31 -30.64 62.81 94.20
N LEU A 32 -31.67 62.96 95.07
CA LEU A 32 -32.17 62.40 96.38
C LEU A 32 -33.74 62.36 96.38
N GLY A 33 -34.54 61.88 97.36
CA GLY A 33 -34.33 61.02 98.56
C GLY A 33 -35.18 61.33 99.83
N GLY A 34 -36.21 60.52 100.18
CA GLY A 34 -36.89 60.41 101.52
C GLY A 34 -38.38 60.85 101.65
N CYS A 35 -39.22 60.57 102.69
CA CYS A 35 -39.24 59.64 103.88
C CYS A 35 -40.57 59.66 104.77
N ILE A 36 -41.03 58.53 105.42
CA ILE A 36 -41.88 58.33 106.70
C ILE A 36 -43.40 58.76 106.74
N GLY A 37 -44.42 58.34 107.58
CA GLY A 37 -44.76 57.29 108.64
C GLY A 37 -45.36 57.82 110.01
N GLY A 38 -46.31 57.29 110.86
CA GLY A 38 -47.37 56.20 110.90
C GLY A 38 -48.06 55.90 112.32
N ASN A 39 -49.27 55.26 112.42
CA ASN A 39 -50.03 54.62 113.61
C ASN A 39 -50.75 55.48 114.73
N GLY A 40 -51.70 55.04 115.62
CA GLY A 40 -52.66 53.87 115.77
C GLY A 40 -53.33 53.55 117.20
N SER A 41 -54.60 53.03 117.28
CA SER A 41 -55.27 52.10 118.32
C SER A 41 -56.23 52.47 119.56
N THR A 42 -57.51 51.96 119.57
CA THR A 42 -58.43 51.22 120.59
C THR A 42 -59.03 51.59 122.03
N SER A 43 -60.40 51.73 122.19
CA SER A 43 -61.54 51.03 122.99
C SER A 43 -61.85 50.93 124.57
N PHE A 44 -63.15 51.05 125.09
CA PHE A 44 -63.93 50.26 126.19
C PHE A 44 -65.48 50.56 126.59
N LYS A 45 -66.09 50.20 127.80
CA LYS A 45 -67.60 49.94 128.13
C LYS A 45 -68.18 50.04 129.63
N GLY A 46 -69.53 50.00 129.97
CA GLY A 46 -70.23 50.07 131.36
C GLY A 46 -71.75 49.57 131.62
N ILE A 47 -72.41 49.71 132.85
CA ILE A 47 -73.77 49.14 133.40
C ILE A 47 -74.36 49.84 134.75
N LEU A 48 -75.49 49.66 135.58
CA LEU A 48 -76.86 48.96 135.87
C LEU A 48 -77.56 49.51 137.26
N PHE A 49 -78.76 49.35 138.00
CA PHE A 49 -80.27 48.95 138.06
C PHE A 49 -81.07 49.36 139.43
N GLY A 50 -82.46 49.27 139.63
CA GLY A 50 -83.23 49.26 140.98
C GLY A 50 -84.81 49.63 141.18
N PRO A 51 -85.67 49.06 142.14
CA PRO A 51 -87.16 49.38 142.40
C PRO A 51 -87.95 49.16 143.83
N THR A 52 -89.25 49.63 144.07
CA THR A 52 -90.47 49.17 144.96
C THR A 52 -91.52 50.23 145.60
N ASN A 53 -92.50 49.94 146.54
CA ASN A 53 -94.01 50.28 146.50
C ASN A 53 -94.87 50.95 147.72
N ASN A 54 -96.09 51.57 147.49
CA ASN A 54 -97.36 51.85 148.35
C ASN A 54 -97.60 53.13 149.31
N LEU A 55 -98.77 53.64 149.90
CA LEU A 55 -100.31 53.76 149.71
C LEU A 55 -101.17 54.65 150.77
N LEU A 56 -102.40 55.18 150.41
CA LEU A 56 -103.75 55.55 151.13
C LEU A 56 -104.18 56.75 152.12
N GLN A 57 -105.30 57.48 151.78
CA GLN A 57 -106.54 58.11 152.46
C GLN A 57 -106.73 59.33 153.49
N SER A 58 -107.49 60.38 153.05
CA SER A 58 -108.69 61.18 153.60
C SER A 58 -108.82 62.17 154.84
N ALA A 59 -109.32 63.42 154.55
CA ALA A 59 -110.50 64.18 155.10
C ALA A 59 -110.48 65.42 156.09
N SER A 60 -111.09 66.56 155.63
CA SER A 60 -112.07 67.49 156.31
C SER A 60 -111.80 69.01 156.60
N ILE A 61 -112.68 69.86 156.01
CA ILE A 61 -113.33 71.13 156.46
C ILE A 61 -112.59 72.52 156.54
N ASN A 62 -113.19 73.49 155.82
CA ASN A 62 -113.13 74.97 155.88
C ASN A 62 -111.80 75.73 155.99
N ASP A 63 -111.41 76.38 154.89
CA ASP A 63 -110.37 77.42 154.83
C ASP A 63 -110.62 78.39 153.65
N SER A 64 -109.83 79.46 153.54
CA SER A 64 -109.92 80.40 152.40
C SER A 64 -109.29 79.85 151.12
N VAL A 65 -109.89 80.15 149.95
CA VAL A 65 -109.45 79.57 148.66
C VAL A 65 -108.11 80.12 148.19
N SER A 66 -107.14 79.22 147.98
CA SER A 66 -105.89 79.50 147.26
C SER A 66 -105.51 78.34 146.34
N VAL A 67 -104.73 78.64 145.28
CA VAL A 67 -104.16 77.66 144.35
C VAL A 67 -102.80 78.16 143.88
N ASN A 68 -101.79 77.28 143.88
CA ASN A 68 -100.44 77.58 143.43
C ASN A 68 -99.72 76.32 142.91
N TYR A 69 -98.77 76.46 141.98
CA TYR A 69 -97.93 75.37 141.47
C TYR A 69 -96.46 75.75 141.60
N SER A 70 -95.69 74.98 142.37
CA SER A 70 -94.31 75.32 142.73
C SER A 70 -93.25 75.04 141.66
N LEU A 71 -93.58 74.33 140.58
CA LEU A 71 -92.62 73.76 139.62
C LEU A 71 -92.80 74.25 138.16
N SER A 72 -93.53 75.35 137.94
CA SER A 72 -93.58 75.97 136.60
C SER A 72 -92.25 76.67 136.28
N PRO A 73 -91.64 76.50 135.07
CA PRO A 73 -92.18 75.86 133.87
C PRO A 73 -91.95 74.33 133.79
N TYR A 74 -92.91 73.62 133.20
CA TYR A 74 -92.85 72.18 132.95
C TYR A 74 -92.37 71.85 131.53
N VAL A 75 -91.52 70.83 131.39
CA VAL A 75 -91.06 70.29 130.10
C VAL A 75 -91.33 68.79 130.07
N LEU A 76 -92.00 68.34 129.01
CA LEU A 76 -92.52 66.99 128.83
C LEU A 76 -91.95 66.38 127.54
N THR A 77 -92.14 65.07 127.33
CA THR A 77 -91.78 64.40 126.08
C THR A 77 -93.02 63.81 125.41
N LYS A 78 -93.14 63.99 124.10
CA LYS A 78 -94.25 63.51 123.26
C LYS A 78 -94.36 62.00 123.35
N ASP A 79 -95.59 61.51 123.42
CA ASP A 79 -95.95 60.08 123.46
C ASP A 79 -95.47 59.33 124.72
N LEU A 80 -94.95 60.05 125.73
CA LEU A 80 -94.61 59.52 127.05
C LEU A 80 -95.59 60.09 128.11
N PRO A 81 -96.17 59.25 128.98
CA PRO A 81 -97.08 59.72 130.02
C PRO A 81 -96.35 60.60 131.04
N ILE A 82 -97.06 61.57 131.62
CA ILE A 82 -96.50 62.53 132.59
C ILE A 82 -96.79 62.07 134.02
N ASP A 83 -95.86 62.38 134.93
CA ASP A 83 -96.15 62.37 136.36
C ASP A 83 -97.18 63.49 136.69
N PRO A 84 -98.20 63.23 137.53
CA PRO A 84 -99.24 64.21 137.85
C PRO A 84 -98.74 65.55 138.39
N ILE A 85 -99.09 66.63 137.72
CA ILE A 85 -98.77 68.00 138.13
C ILE A 85 -99.83 68.46 139.16
N GLN A 86 -99.46 68.36 140.43
CA GLN A 86 -100.29 68.69 141.60
C GLN A 86 -100.10 70.16 142.04
N PRO A 87 -101.17 70.94 142.28
CA PRO A 87 -101.08 72.23 142.95
C PRO A 87 -101.10 72.10 144.48
N SER A 88 -100.53 73.08 145.18
CA SER A 88 -100.88 73.34 146.58
C SER A 88 -102.16 74.17 146.64
N ILE A 89 -103.17 73.69 147.38
CA ILE A 89 -104.48 74.34 147.52
C ILE A 89 -104.88 74.49 149.00
N SER A 90 -105.60 75.56 149.31
CA SER A 90 -106.30 75.74 150.59
C SER A 90 -107.78 76.06 150.34
N GLY A 91 -108.62 75.72 151.30
CA GLY A 91 -110.06 75.95 151.24
C GLY A 91 -110.83 74.98 150.33
N SER A 92 -112.16 75.05 150.39
CA SER A 92 -113.03 74.24 149.53
C SER A 92 -113.15 74.89 148.16
N ILE A 93 -112.49 74.28 147.16
CA ILE A 93 -112.62 74.60 145.73
C ILE A 93 -113.73 73.74 145.13
N GLU A 94 -114.62 74.35 144.34
CA GLU A 94 -115.73 73.68 143.66
C GLU A 94 -115.51 73.57 142.15
N GLN A 95 -114.76 74.50 141.55
CA GLN A 95 -114.41 74.47 140.13
C GLN A 95 -112.94 74.86 139.89
N CYS A 96 -112.35 74.22 138.89
CA CYS A 96 -111.01 74.46 138.38
C CYS A 96 -111.06 74.52 136.85
N SER A 97 -110.39 75.50 136.24
CA SER A 97 -110.33 75.68 134.78
C SER A 97 -108.97 76.20 134.33
N SER A 98 -108.59 75.90 133.08
CA SER A 98 -107.36 76.37 132.44
C SER A 98 -107.69 77.22 131.20
N ASN A 99 -107.07 78.39 131.06
CA ASN A 99 -107.13 79.18 129.83
C ASN A 99 -105.72 79.53 129.32
N PRO A 100 -105.35 79.19 128.06
CA PRO A 100 -106.11 78.35 127.11
C PRO A 100 -106.28 76.90 127.60
N THR A 101 -106.99 76.07 126.83
CA THR A 101 -107.10 74.62 127.10
C THR A 101 -105.74 73.95 127.00
N LEU A 102 -105.45 73.04 127.94
CA LEU A 102 -104.17 72.32 128.04
C LEU A 102 -103.80 71.50 126.78
N PRO A 103 -102.52 71.14 126.62
CA PRO A 103 -102.02 70.37 125.47
C PRO A 103 -102.82 69.08 125.22
N THR A 104 -103.03 68.71 123.95
CA THR A 104 -103.81 67.52 123.57
C THR A 104 -103.26 66.26 124.25
N GLY A 105 -104.13 65.61 125.03
CA GLY A 105 -103.80 64.43 125.84
C GLY A 105 -103.47 64.73 127.31
N LEU A 106 -103.45 66.00 127.72
CA LEU A 106 -103.47 66.44 129.12
C LEU A 106 -104.86 66.95 129.53
N VAL A 107 -105.25 66.67 130.78
CA VAL A 107 -106.53 67.08 131.37
C VAL A 107 -106.33 67.68 132.75
N ILE A 108 -107.17 68.66 133.12
CA ILE A 108 -107.23 69.22 134.48
C ILE A 108 -108.47 68.69 135.22
N SER A 109 -108.29 68.36 136.50
CA SER A 109 -109.32 67.83 137.39
C SER A 109 -109.92 68.91 138.30
N GLY A 110 -111.01 68.58 139.01
CA GLY A 110 -111.70 69.50 139.93
C GLY A 110 -110.84 70.02 141.11
N THR A 111 -109.76 69.31 141.45
CA THR A 111 -108.75 69.75 142.43
C THR A 111 -107.57 70.51 141.79
N CYS A 112 -107.73 70.97 140.54
CA CYS A 112 -106.69 71.60 139.72
C CYS A 112 -105.46 70.72 139.42
N THR A 113 -105.48 69.40 139.68
CA THR A 113 -104.37 68.50 139.26
C THR A 113 -104.42 68.27 137.76
N ILE A 114 -103.26 68.35 137.09
CA ILE A 114 -103.10 68.11 135.64
C ILE A 114 -102.42 66.75 135.41
N THR A 115 -102.96 65.92 134.51
CA THR A 115 -102.48 64.56 134.21
C THR A 115 -102.63 64.21 132.73
N GLY A 116 -101.88 63.22 132.24
CA GLY A 116 -102.12 62.57 130.94
C GLY A 116 -100.85 62.22 130.16
N THR A 117 -100.97 62.19 128.83
CA THR A 117 -99.88 61.92 127.87
C THR A 117 -99.95 62.93 126.73
N PRO A 118 -99.01 63.87 126.57
CA PRO A 118 -99.06 64.83 125.47
C PRO A 118 -98.71 64.15 124.14
N THR A 119 -99.66 64.12 123.22
CA THR A 119 -99.52 63.41 121.92
C THR A 119 -98.99 64.31 120.79
N ILE A 120 -98.72 65.58 121.08
CA ILE A 120 -98.30 66.60 120.11
C ILE A 120 -97.05 67.33 120.65
N ASN A 121 -96.03 67.49 119.81
CA ASN A 121 -94.84 68.32 120.09
C ASN A 121 -95.27 69.80 120.12
N GLN A 122 -94.91 70.51 121.19
CA GLN A 122 -95.43 71.85 121.48
C GLN A 122 -94.35 72.75 122.13
N PRO A 123 -94.16 73.99 121.65
CA PRO A 123 -93.29 74.97 122.29
C PRO A 123 -93.87 75.49 123.62
N ALA A 124 -93.02 76.08 124.46
CA ALA A 124 -93.38 76.61 125.77
C ALA A 124 -94.57 77.58 125.70
N THR A 125 -95.68 77.21 126.34
CA THR A 125 -96.96 77.95 126.31
C THR A 125 -97.46 78.22 127.72
N ASN A 126 -97.93 79.46 127.97
CA ASN A 126 -98.47 79.88 129.26
C ASN A 126 -99.95 79.48 129.41
N TYR A 127 -100.31 79.02 130.61
CA TYR A 127 -101.64 78.54 130.97
C TYR A 127 -102.08 79.17 132.30
N THR A 128 -103.13 79.97 132.29
CA THR A 128 -103.70 80.53 133.52
C THR A 128 -104.77 79.60 134.06
N ILE A 129 -104.49 79.02 135.23
CA ILE A 129 -105.39 78.15 135.98
C ILE A 129 -106.19 79.02 136.94
N THR A 130 -107.51 78.82 137.00
CA THR A 130 -108.42 79.52 137.92
C THR A 130 -109.18 78.50 138.76
N ALA A 131 -109.14 78.69 140.08
CA ALA A 131 -109.90 77.93 141.07
C ALA A 131 -110.94 78.84 141.75
N SER A 132 -112.14 78.31 142.00
CA SER A 132 -113.25 79.09 142.56
C SER A 132 -114.20 78.26 143.43
N ASN A 133 -114.94 78.98 144.28
CA ASN A 133 -116.11 78.48 145.02
C ASN A 133 -117.25 79.52 144.98
N LEU A 134 -118.37 79.24 145.68
CA LEU A 134 -119.56 80.12 145.74
C LEU A 134 -119.32 81.57 146.22
N SER A 135 -118.13 81.95 146.67
CA SER A 135 -117.86 83.29 147.21
C SER A 135 -116.55 83.94 146.75
N GLN A 136 -115.56 83.18 146.27
CA GLN A 136 -114.27 83.72 145.83
C GLN A 136 -113.65 82.92 144.67
N SER A 137 -112.86 83.60 143.84
CA SER A 137 -112.04 83.03 142.78
C SER A 137 -110.59 83.52 142.88
N LYS A 138 -109.63 82.64 142.57
CA LYS A 138 -108.19 82.95 142.49
C LYS A 138 -107.57 82.27 141.27
N SER A 139 -106.54 82.89 140.70
CA SER A 139 -105.86 82.41 139.50
C SER A 139 -104.34 82.44 139.64
N VAL A 140 -103.67 81.49 138.98
CA VAL A 140 -102.21 81.34 138.90
C VAL A 140 -101.81 80.91 137.50
N THR A 141 -100.67 81.37 136.99
CA THR A 141 -100.20 81.01 135.63
C THR A 141 -99.02 80.04 135.69
N ILE A 142 -99.07 78.98 134.89
CA ILE A 142 -98.01 77.99 134.69
C ILE A 142 -97.56 77.97 133.22
N VAL A 143 -96.49 77.25 132.89
CA VAL A 143 -95.97 77.10 131.52
C VAL A 143 -95.70 75.63 131.22
N ILE A 144 -96.03 75.14 130.02
CA ILE A 144 -95.83 73.73 129.60
C ILE A 144 -95.19 73.66 128.19
N THR A 145 -94.27 72.71 127.98
CA THR A 145 -93.54 72.40 126.73
C THR A 145 -93.53 70.89 126.46
N VAL A 146 -93.45 70.43 125.21
CA VAL A 146 -93.43 68.99 124.83
C VAL A 146 -92.43 68.71 123.69
N ASN A 147 -91.39 67.91 123.91
CA ASN A 147 -90.30 67.61 122.95
C ASN A 147 -90.42 66.22 122.28
N ALA A 148 -89.62 65.91 121.25
CA ALA A 148 -89.64 64.62 120.52
C ALA A 148 -88.50 63.64 120.89
N ASN A 149 -88.65 62.36 120.53
CA ASN A 149 -87.80 61.24 120.98
C ASN A 149 -86.60 60.96 120.02
N PRO A 150 -85.34 60.90 120.49
CA PRO A 150 -84.16 60.57 119.68
C PRO A 150 -84.08 59.11 119.20
N PRO A 151 -83.22 58.76 118.21
CA PRO A 151 -83.08 57.41 117.68
C PRO A 151 -82.02 56.59 118.44
N ALA A 152 -82.28 55.29 118.63
CA ALA A 152 -81.41 54.38 119.38
C ALA A 152 -81.40 52.94 118.83
N ALA A 153 -80.35 52.18 119.19
CA ALA A 153 -80.19 50.74 118.96
C ALA A 153 -80.17 50.26 117.48
N LEU A 154 -79.59 51.06 116.57
CA LEU A 154 -79.40 50.70 115.16
C LEU A 154 -78.51 49.44 114.99
N ASN A 155 -79.07 48.35 114.45
CA ASN A 155 -78.33 47.09 114.23
C ASN A 155 -78.79 46.34 112.96
N PHE A 156 -77.84 45.78 112.20
CA PHE A 156 -78.11 44.84 111.11
C PHE A 156 -78.09 43.39 111.61
N ALA A 157 -78.78 42.48 110.92
CA ALA A 157 -78.88 41.06 111.30
C ALA A 157 -77.55 40.28 111.22
N THR A 158 -76.61 40.74 110.38
CA THR A 158 -75.24 40.21 110.29
C THR A 158 -74.25 41.36 110.09
N PRO A 159 -73.00 41.24 110.61
CA PRO A 159 -71.98 42.29 110.47
C PRO A 159 -71.17 42.20 109.17
N THR A 160 -71.34 41.15 108.35
CA THR A 160 -70.47 40.87 107.20
C THR A 160 -71.28 40.42 105.97
N PHE A 161 -71.06 41.06 104.83
CA PHE A 161 -71.71 40.77 103.56
C PHE A 161 -70.67 40.41 102.48
N THR A 162 -70.96 39.38 101.68
CA THR A 162 -70.12 38.98 100.54
C THR A 162 -70.98 38.90 99.29
N PHE A 163 -70.56 39.58 98.24
CA PHE A 163 -71.20 39.61 96.93
C PHE A 163 -70.27 39.05 95.86
N THR A 164 -70.79 38.83 94.65
CA THR A 164 -69.97 38.52 93.45
C THR A 164 -70.30 39.55 92.38
N ALA A 165 -69.26 40.16 91.79
CA ALA A 165 -69.38 41.27 90.87
C ALA A 165 -70.26 40.90 89.65
N GLY A 166 -71.31 41.68 89.41
CA GLY A 166 -72.25 41.46 88.31
C GLY A 166 -73.16 40.21 88.41
N ALA A 167 -73.11 39.45 89.52
CA ALA A 167 -73.77 38.14 89.61
C ALA A 167 -75.23 38.15 90.11
N MET A 168 -75.76 39.28 90.58
CA MET A 168 -77.15 39.41 91.06
C MET A 168 -77.74 40.79 90.76
N PRO A 169 -78.91 40.90 90.10
CA PRO A 169 -79.69 42.13 90.07
C PRO A 169 -80.56 42.24 91.35
N GLY A 170 -80.29 43.24 92.19
CA GLY A 170 -81.18 43.65 93.29
C GLY A 170 -81.53 42.57 94.32
N PHE A 171 -80.64 42.31 95.27
CA PHE A 171 -81.03 41.60 96.49
C PHE A 171 -82.08 42.42 97.27
N ALA A 172 -82.98 41.74 98.00
CA ALA A 172 -84.00 42.41 98.81
C ALA A 172 -83.35 43.36 99.84
N PRO A 173 -83.80 44.62 99.98
CA PRO A 173 -83.13 45.61 100.82
C PRO A 173 -82.89 45.12 102.25
N ILE A 174 -81.62 45.21 102.69
CA ILE A 174 -81.19 44.75 104.00
C ILE A 174 -81.47 45.88 104.99
N VAL A 175 -82.58 45.76 105.72
CA VAL A 175 -83.07 46.76 106.67
C VAL A 175 -82.49 46.50 108.08
N PRO A 176 -81.95 47.52 108.78
CA PRO A 176 -81.57 47.41 110.18
C PRO A 176 -82.76 47.61 111.14
N ASN A 177 -82.68 47.01 112.32
CA ASN A 177 -83.59 47.30 113.43
C ASN A 177 -83.14 48.57 114.18
N TYR A 178 -84.08 49.40 114.62
CA TYR A 178 -83.82 50.59 115.45
C TYR A 178 -85.09 51.00 116.22
N THR A 179 -84.95 51.96 117.14
CA THR A 179 -86.03 52.59 117.90
C THR A 179 -85.92 54.12 117.81
N GLY A 180 -87.03 54.84 118.06
CA GLY A 180 -87.09 56.29 117.88
C GLY A 180 -87.17 56.73 116.41
N THR A 181 -87.27 58.04 116.16
CA THR A 181 -87.52 58.58 114.82
C THR A 181 -86.23 58.98 114.12
N ILE A 182 -85.82 58.28 113.06
CA ILE A 182 -84.70 58.69 112.20
C ILE A 182 -85.14 59.78 111.23
N THR A 183 -84.31 60.80 111.01
CA THR A 183 -84.48 61.78 109.91
C THR A 183 -83.31 61.84 108.94
N ASN A 184 -82.15 61.25 109.28
CA ASN A 184 -81.00 61.15 108.39
C ASN A 184 -80.13 59.92 108.71
N CYS A 185 -79.66 59.23 107.65
CA CYS A 185 -78.79 58.07 107.67
C CYS A 185 -77.60 58.26 106.72
N THR A 186 -76.38 58.01 107.20
CA THR A 186 -75.13 58.20 106.46
C THR A 186 -74.15 57.03 106.64
N SER A 187 -73.17 56.91 105.73
CA SER A 187 -71.98 56.09 105.91
C SER A 187 -70.73 56.97 106.02
N ASP A 188 -69.69 56.46 106.69
CA ASP A 188 -68.38 57.11 106.84
C ASP A 188 -67.57 57.20 105.55
N ILE A 189 -67.64 56.17 104.70
CA ILE A 189 -67.04 56.14 103.35
C ILE A 189 -68.08 55.71 102.30
N PRO A 190 -67.90 56.06 101.00
CA PRO A 190 -68.81 55.66 99.93
C PRO A 190 -68.88 54.14 99.76
N LEU A 191 -70.09 53.61 99.65
CA LEU A 191 -70.34 52.18 99.40
C LEU A 191 -69.75 51.71 98.05
N PRO A 192 -69.46 50.40 97.88
CA PRO A 192 -68.94 49.83 96.63
C PRO A 192 -69.83 50.19 95.42
N THR A 193 -69.23 50.41 94.25
CA THR A 193 -69.94 50.93 93.07
C THR A 193 -71.12 50.04 92.68
N GLY A 194 -72.34 50.58 92.80
CA GLY A 194 -73.60 49.87 92.56
C GLY A 194 -74.38 49.47 93.82
N LEU A 195 -73.83 49.68 95.02
CA LEU A 195 -74.54 49.59 96.30
C LEU A 195 -74.97 50.98 96.80
N SER A 196 -76.05 51.03 97.60
CA SER A 196 -76.69 52.25 98.10
C SER A 196 -77.25 52.09 99.52
N LEU A 197 -77.46 53.21 100.22
CA LEU A 197 -77.97 53.30 101.58
C LEU A 197 -79.22 54.19 101.64
N GLY A 198 -80.28 53.74 102.30
CA GLY A 198 -81.52 54.50 102.50
C GLY A 198 -81.39 55.59 103.57
N THR A 199 -81.76 56.83 103.25
CA THR A 199 -81.49 58.03 104.06
C THR A 199 -82.41 58.22 105.28
N THR A 200 -83.54 57.52 105.36
CA THR A 200 -84.51 57.63 106.49
C THR A 200 -84.69 56.32 107.26
N ASN A 201 -84.10 55.22 106.79
CA ASN A 201 -84.25 53.88 107.36
C ASN A 201 -82.94 53.07 107.44
N CYS A 202 -81.81 53.63 106.96
CA CYS A 202 -80.49 52.99 106.92
C CYS A 202 -80.43 51.64 106.16
N SER A 203 -81.37 51.33 105.26
CA SER A 203 -81.36 50.03 104.54
C SER A 203 -80.34 49.99 103.40
N LEU A 204 -79.56 48.91 103.26
CA LEU A 204 -78.67 48.70 102.11
C LEU A 204 -79.38 47.99 100.94
N SER A 205 -79.08 48.40 99.71
CA SER A 205 -79.59 47.74 98.48
C SER A 205 -78.64 47.93 97.28
N GLY A 206 -78.83 47.16 96.21
CA GLY A 206 -78.16 47.37 94.92
C GLY A 206 -77.49 46.12 94.35
N SER A 207 -76.46 46.32 93.52
CA SER A 207 -75.70 45.29 92.81
C SER A 207 -74.26 45.77 92.55
N PRO A 208 -73.23 45.26 93.24
CA PRO A 208 -71.87 45.75 93.05
C PRO A 208 -71.27 45.30 91.70
N SER A 209 -70.64 46.23 90.99
CA SER A 209 -70.04 46.00 89.67
C SER A 209 -68.52 45.80 89.68
N THR A 210 -67.84 46.22 90.74
CA THR A 210 -66.37 46.13 90.91
C THR A 210 -66.00 45.12 92.00
N THR A 211 -64.89 44.39 91.80
CA THR A 211 -64.33 43.47 92.80
C THR A 211 -63.59 44.25 93.89
N GLN A 212 -63.72 43.81 95.14
CA GLN A 212 -63.20 44.52 96.31
C GLN A 212 -62.94 43.55 97.47
N GLY A 213 -61.82 43.71 98.17
CA GLY A 213 -61.53 42.97 99.40
C GLY A 213 -62.41 43.39 100.59
N PRO A 214 -62.41 42.62 101.69
CA PRO A 214 -63.22 42.91 102.88
C PRO A 214 -62.91 44.32 103.43
N THR A 215 -63.91 45.19 103.38
CA THR A 215 -63.82 46.61 103.75
C THR A 215 -64.92 46.97 104.74
N ASN A 216 -64.60 47.71 105.80
CA ASN A 216 -65.55 48.11 106.84
C ASN A 216 -66.21 49.46 106.54
N TYR A 217 -67.47 49.61 106.96
CA TYR A 217 -68.32 50.78 106.77
C TYR A 217 -69.09 51.07 108.07
N THR A 218 -69.05 52.31 108.56
CA THR A 218 -69.79 52.77 109.74
C THR A 218 -71.07 53.49 109.32
N ILE A 219 -72.22 52.90 109.63
CA ILE A 219 -73.55 53.44 109.32
C ILE A 219 -74.06 54.22 110.53
N THR A 220 -74.50 55.47 110.33
CA THR A 220 -74.97 56.38 111.40
C THR A 220 -76.38 56.88 111.11
N ALA A 221 -77.29 56.70 112.08
CA ALA A 221 -78.64 57.25 112.09
C ALA A 221 -78.74 58.46 113.03
N SER A 222 -79.56 59.44 112.70
CA SER A 222 -79.67 60.70 113.46
C SER A 222 -81.03 61.39 113.34
N ASN A 223 -81.37 62.19 114.35
CA ASN A 223 -82.34 63.29 114.29
C ASN A 223 -81.84 64.51 115.10
N ALA A 224 -82.64 65.59 115.15
CA ALA A 224 -82.27 66.83 115.84
C ALA A 224 -82.04 66.72 117.36
N PHE A 225 -82.35 65.58 117.98
CA PHE A 225 -82.26 65.32 119.42
C PHE A 225 -81.24 64.22 119.78
N GLY A 226 -80.64 63.53 118.80
CA GLY A 226 -79.65 62.48 119.05
C GLY A 226 -79.26 61.62 117.84
N SER A 227 -78.25 60.77 118.00
CA SER A 227 -77.75 59.85 116.95
C SER A 227 -77.23 58.52 117.51
N THR A 228 -77.09 57.53 116.64
CA THR A 228 -76.63 56.16 116.95
C THR A 228 -75.98 55.52 115.72
N SER A 229 -74.98 54.64 115.91
CA SER A 229 -74.16 54.11 114.81
C SER A 229 -73.84 52.62 114.97
N THR A 230 -73.55 51.94 113.86
CA THR A 230 -73.16 50.52 113.79
C THR A 230 -72.16 50.27 112.64
N ILE A 231 -71.49 49.11 112.62
CA ILE A 231 -70.44 48.80 111.63
C ILE A 231 -70.79 47.53 110.86
N ILE A 232 -70.54 47.54 109.55
CA ILE A 232 -70.68 46.38 108.64
C ILE A 232 -69.41 46.21 107.77
N THR A 233 -69.14 45.00 107.30
CA THR A 233 -68.06 44.67 106.35
C THR A 233 -68.65 44.22 105.02
N ILE A 234 -68.05 44.64 103.89
CA ILE A 234 -68.46 44.23 102.53
C ILE A 234 -67.26 43.69 101.74
N THR A 235 -67.47 42.59 101.00
CA THR A 235 -66.50 41.95 100.08
C THR A 235 -67.17 41.68 98.73
N VAL A 236 -66.44 41.76 97.60
CA VAL A 236 -66.97 41.47 96.26
C VAL A 236 -65.99 40.64 95.40
N ASN A 237 -66.38 39.41 95.07
CA ASN A 237 -65.56 38.41 94.35
C ASN A 237 -65.82 38.36 92.83
N ILE A 238 -64.96 37.67 92.06
CA ILE A 238 -65.16 37.36 90.63
C ILE A 238 -65.82 35.98 90.44
N ALA A 239 -66.57 35.77 89.37
CA ALA A 239 -67.16 34.47 89.01
C ALA A 239 -66.15 33.57 88.24
N PRO A 240 -66.18 32.23 88.42
CA PRO A 240 -65.32 31.30 87.66
C PRO A 240 -65.72 31.22 86.17
N PRO A 241 -64.84 30.74 85.27
CA PRO A 241 -65.18 30.50 83.88
C PRO A 241 -66.05 29.24 83.72
N SER A 242 -66.92 29.21 82.71
CA SER A 242 -67.78 28.03 82.43
C SER A 242 -68.03 27.83 80.93
N ALA A 243 -68.68 26.71 80.58
CA ALA A 243 -69.08 26.35 79.22
C ALA A 243 -67.94 26.37 78.15
N LEU A 244 -66.71 26.00 78.54
CA LEU A 244 -65.60 25.83 77.61
C LEU A 244 -65.89 24.72 76.59
N ASN A 245 -65.72 25.00 75.30
CA ASN A 245 -65.95 24.06 74.20
C ASN A 245 -65.07 24.37 72.99
N TYR A 246 -64.55 23.33 72.33
CA TYR A 246 -63.80 23.39 71.07
C TYR A 246 -64.59 22.70 69.96
N ALA A 247 -65.37 23.49 69.21
CA ALA A 247 -66.09 22.99 68.05
C ALA A 247 -65.12 22.44 66.98
N GLY A 248 -65.42 21.25 66.45
CA GLY A 248 -64.64 20.61 65.39
C GLY A 248 -63.60 19.58 65.84
N SER A 249 -63.46 19.28 67.14
CA SER A 249 -62.67 18.13 67.57
C SER A 249 -63.39 16.81 67.21
N PRO A 250 -62.70 15.73 66.77
CA PRO A 250 -61.25 15.56 66.65
C PRO A 250 -60.64 16.32 65.47
N PHE A 251 -59.50 16.98 65.70
CA PHE A 251 -58.79 17.74 64.68
C PHE A 251 -57.78 16.87 63.93
N VAL A 252 -57.73 17.00 62.61
CA VAL A 252 -56.72 16.37 61.75
C VAL A 252 -56.03 17.46 60.93
N PHE A 253 -54.71 17.56 61.08
CA PHE A 253 -53.88 18.53 60.38
C PHE A 253 -52.90 17.84 59.44
N THR A 254 -52.35 18.61 58.51
CA THR A 254 -51.26 18.19 57.63
C THR A 254 -49.97 18.84 58.12
N GLN A 255 -48.88 18.09 58.15
CA GLN A 255 -47.54 18.58 58.50
C GLN A 255 -47.15 19.75 57.59
N ASP A 256 -46.54 20.77 58.19
CA ASP A 256 -46.07 22.01 57.57
C ASP A 256 -47.18 22.90 56.94
N ALA A 257 -48.46 22.53 57.08
CA ALA A 257 -49.59 23.36 56.69
C ALA A 257 -50.10 24.19 57.88
N THR A 258 -50.04 25.52 57.77
CA THR A 258 -50.53 26.44 58.80
C THR A 258 -52.03 26.24 59.04
N ILE A 259 -52.43 26.01 60.29
CA ILE A 259 -53.84 25.79 60.64
C ILE A 259 -54.58 27.13 60.72
N ALA A 260 -55.88 27.11 60.39
CA ALA A 260 -56.77 28.17 60.81
C ALA A 260 -56.83 28.20 62.35
N ALA A 261 -56.85 29.39 62.95
CA ALA A 261 -56.90 29.52 64.40
C ALA A 261 -58.21 28.94 64.96
N ILE A 262 -58.10 28.01 65.90
CA ILE A 262 -59.24 27.34 66.53
C ILE A 262 -59.63 28.14 67.76
N HIS A 263 -60.74 28.86 67.64
CA HIS A 263 -61.32 29.67 68.71
C HIS A 263 -62.30 28.84 69.55
N PRO A 264 -62.06 28.67 70.87
CA PRO A 264 -63.06 28.07 71.76
C PRO A 264 -64.18 29.06 72.10
N SER A 265 -65.32 28.53 72.52
CA SER A 265 -66.36 29.30 73.23
C SER A 265 -66.24 29.06 74.73
N TYR A 266 -66.42 30.09 75.55
CA TYR A 266 -66.56 30.01 77.01
C TYR A 266 -67.32 31.23 77.54
N THR A 267 -67.80 31.17 78.79
CA THR A 267 -68.42 32.29 79.51
C THR A 267 -67.65 32.60 80.81
N GLY A 268 -67.81 33.83 81.32
CA GLY A 268 -67.00 34.34 82.42
C GLY A 268 -65.61 34.82 81.99
N THR A 269 -64.85 35.39 82.92
CA THR A 269 -63.52 35.96 82.65
C THR A 269 -62.44 34.90 82.76
N VAL A 270 -61.77 34.54 81.67
CA VAL A 270 -60.57 33.68 81.70
C VAL A 270 -59.33 34.54 81.89
N THR A 271 -58.42 34.11 82.78
CA THR A 271 -57.12 34.77 83.02
C THR A 271 -55.92 33.86 82.79
N ALA A 272 -56.12 32.54 82.73
CA ALA A 272 -55.09 31.57 82.37
C ALA A 272 -55.67 30.36 81.63
N CYS A 273 -54.99 29.95 80.55
CA CYS A 273 -55.27 28.79 79.72
C CYS A 273 -54.05 27.86 79.72
N ASN A 274 -54.26 26.56 79.93
CA ASN A 274 -53.20 25.54 79.85
C ASN A 274 -53.69 24.26 79.15
N SER A 275 -52.74 23.41 78.76
CA SER A 275 -52.95 22.06 78.26
C SER A 275 -52.26 21.09 79.22
N ASP A 276 -52.85 19.92 79.45
CA ASP A 276 -52.31 18.86 80.32
C ASP A 276 -50.96 18.31 79.83
N ILE A 277 -50.80 18.19 78.51
CA ILE A 277 -49.52 17.91 77.83
C ILE A 277 -49.21 18.97 76.76
N PRO A 278 -47.93 19.18 76.39
CA PRO A 278 -47.55 20.13 75.34
C PRO A 278 -48.18 19.78 73.99
N LEU A 279 -48.74 20.78 73.30
CA LEU A 279 -49.31 20.65 71.95
C LEU A 279 -48.25 20.18 70.92
N PRO A 280 -48.68 19.62 69.76
CA PRO A 280 -47.77 19.19 68.69
C PRO A 280 -46.82 20.32 68.29
N ALA A 281 -45.55 20.00 68.04
CA ALA A 281 -44.52 21.02 67.83
C ALA A 281 -44.87 21.94 66.64
N GLY A 282 -44.82 23.25 66.87
CA GLY A 282 -45.27 24.28 65.94
C GLY A 282 -46.72 24.74 66.11
N LEU A 283 -47.53 24.07 66.94
CA LEU A 283 -48.80 24.60 67.46
C LEU A 283 -48.59 25.29 68.82
N THR A 284 -49.46 26.27 69.10
CA THR A 284 -49.42 27.09 70.32
C THR A 284 -50.82 27.28 70.89
N LEU A 285 -50.92 27.48 72.21
CA LEU A 285 -52.15 27.78 72.93
C LEU A 285 -52.08 29.22 73.48
N GLY A 286 -53.06 30.06 73.15
CA GLY A 286 -53.18 31.41 73.68
C GLY A 286 -53.45 31.40 75.18
N THR A 287 -52.51 31.87 75.98
CA THR A 287 -52.50 31.72 77.44
C THR A 287 -53.61 32.45 78.20
N THR A 288 -54.35 33.35 77.54
CA THR A 288 -55.52 34.07 78.12
C THR A 288 -56.80 33.96 77.28
N THR A 289 -56.69 33.46 76.05
CA THR A 289 -57.80 33.36 75.07
C THR A 289 -58.15 31.92 74.71
N CYS A 290 -57.33 30.96 75.12
CA CYS A 290 -57.45 29.52 74.84
C CYS A 290 -57.47 29.17 73.33
N VAL A 291 -57.13 30.11 72.44
CA VAL A 291 -57.07 29.89 70.98
C VAL A 291 -55.90 28.97 70.64
N ILE A 292 -56.12 27.96 69.79
CA ILE A 292 -55.03 27.10 69.27
C ILE A 292 -54.66 27.54 67.85
N SER A 293 -53.38 27.81 67.59
CA SER A 293 -52.90 28.25 66.28
C SER A 293 -51.43 27.89 66.03
N GLY A 294 -51.02 27.86 64.76
CA GLY A 294 -49.63 27.61 64.35
C GLY A 294 -49.51 26.74 63.10
N THR A 295 -48.37 26.07 62.96
CA THR A 295 -48.02 25.21 61.83
C THR A 295 -47.36 23.94 62.38
N PRO A 296 -48.06 22.79 62.44
CA PRO A 296 -47.53 21.57 63.05
C PRO A 296 -46.41 20.99 62.18
N ASN A 297 -45.19 20.90 62.71
CA ASN A 297 -43.98 20.53 61.96
C ASN A 297 -43.53 19.07 62.18
N THR A 298 -44.23 18.31 63.02
CA THR A 298 -43.96 16.90 63.31
C THR A 298 -45.21 16.05 63.14
N ILE A 299 -45.06 14.92 62.43
CA ILE A 299 -46.09 13.87 62.31
C ILE A 299 -46.45 13.35 63.70
N GLN A 300 -47.74 13.19 63.99
CA GLN A 300 -48.20 12.70 65.28
C GLN A 300 -49.51 11.88 65.13
N PRO A 301 -49.60 10.66 65.69
CA PRO A 301 -50.84 9.89 65.72
C PRO A 301 -51.89 10.57 66.61
N ALA A 302 -53.16 10.16 66.48
CA ALA A 302 -54.29 10.73 67.22
C ALA A 302 -54.02 10.75 68.74
N THR A 303 -53.78 11.94 69.27
CA THR A 303 -53.38 12.17 70.66
C THR A 303 -54.43 13.05 71.35
N HIS A 304 -54.75 12.73 72.60
CA HIS A 304 -55.72 13.47 73.40
C HIS A 304 -55.03 14.54 74.24
N TYR A 305 -55.71 15.67 74.41
CA TYR A 305 -55.30 16.84 75.19
C TYR A 305 -56.49 17.34 75.99
N ASN A 306 -56.28 17.77 77.22
CA ASN A 306 -57.33 18.36 78.06
C ASN A 306 -57.02 19.84 78.31
N ILE A 307 -57.69 20.73 77.56
CA ILE A 307 -57.42 22.16 77.61
C ILE A 307 -58.23 22.79 78.74
N THR A 308 -57.56 23.48 79.67
CA THR A 308 -58.15 24.05 80.88
C THR A 308 -58.13 25.58 80.84
N ALA A 309 -59.31 26.20 80.96
CA ALA A 309 -59.50 27.64 81.15
C ALA A 309 -59.76 27.94 82.63
N SER A 310 -59.14 29.00 83.16
CA SER A 310 -59.14 29.26 84.61
C SER A 310 -59.08 30.75 84.98
N ASN A 311 -59.56 31.05 86.20
CA ASN A 311 -59.31 32.30 86.92
C ASN A 311 -59.20 32.04 88.43
N ALA A 312 -59.02 33.10 89.23
CA ALA A 312 -58.82 33.01 90.68
C ALA A 312 -59.97 32.33 91.47
N SER A 313 -61.17 32.21 90.89
CA SER A 313 -62.34 31.59 91.52
C SER A 313 -62.63 30.17 91.01
N GLY A 314 -61.90 29.66 90.02
CA GLY A 314 -62.08 28.29 89.52
C GLY A 314 -61.63 28.06 88.07
N SER A 315 -61.83 26.82 87.60
CA SER A 315 -61.40 26.37 86.27
C SER A 315 -62.37 25.36 85.67
N ILE A 316 -62.38 25.29 84.33
CA ILE A 316 -63.11 24.30 83.54
C ILE A 316 -62.19 23.75 82.44
N SER A 317 -62.29 22.45 82.15
CA SER A 317 -61.48 21.76 81.14
C SER A 317 -62.35 21.13 80.05
N PHE A 318 -61.80 21.03 78.84
CA PHE A 318 -62.46 20.40 77.69
C PHE A 318 -61.47 19.50 76.92
N PRO A 319 -61.80 18.22 76.68
CA PRO A 319 -60.93 17.31 75.95
C PRO A 319 -61.01 17.54 74.44
N ILE A 320 -59.85 17.52 73.78
CA ILE A 320 -59.72 17.53 72.31
C ILE A 320 -58.78 16.42 71.86
N THR A 321 -58.93 15.95 70.62
CA THR A 321 -57.98 15.05 69.97
C THR A 321 -57.32 15.77 68.80
N ILE A 322 -56.01 15.60 68.60
CA ILE A 322 -55.26 16.12 67.46
C ILE A 322 -54.47 14.99 66.78
N THR A 323 -54.51 14.96 65.46
CA THR A 323 -53.66 14.11 64.59
C THR A 323 -52.89 15.02 63.62
N VAL A 324 -51.62 14.72 63.35
CA VAL A 324 -50.83 15.40 62.30
C VAL A 324 -50.33 14.37 61.30
N ASN A 325 -50.89 14.39 60.10
CA ASN A 325 -50.51 13.51 58.98
C ASN A 325 -49.40 14.13 58.13
N LEU A 326 -48.57 13.29 57.50
CA LEU A 326 -47.56 13.75 56.53
C LEU A 326 -48.24 14.34 55.28
N ALA A 327 -47.68 15.42 54.74
CA ALA A 327 -48.16 16.01 53.48
C ALA A 327 -48.00 15.05 52.29
N PRO A 328 -48.99 14.93 51.39
CA PRO A 328 -48.85 14.14 50.16
C PRO A 328 -47.80 14.76 49.24
N PRO A 329 -47.03 13.96 48.45
CA PRO A 329 -46.00 14.50 47.58
C PRO A 329 -46.63 15.30 46.44
N SER A 330 -45.96 16.37 46.02
CA SER A 330 -46.48 17.37 45.08
C SER A 330 -45.38 17.93 44.17
N ALA A 331 -45.77 18.61 43.09
CA ALA A 331 -44.87 19.30 42.15
C ALA A 331 -43.72 18.47 41.54
N LEU A 332 -43.90 17.14 41.41
CA LEU A 332 -42.90 16.25 40.81
C LEU A 332 -42.53 16.70 39.39
N SER A 333 -41.25 16.96 39.15
CA SER A 333 -40.76 17.49 37.88
C SER A 333 -39.29 17.13 37.65
N TYR A 334 -38.88 17.01 36.37
CA TYR A 334 -37.50 16.70 35.98
C TYR A 334 -36.96 17.79 35.07
N ALA A 335 -35.94 18.52 35.54
CA ALA A 335 -35.22 19.49 34.73
C ALA A 335 -34.33 18.76 33.69
N GLY A 336 -34.88 18.47 32.51
CA GLY A 336 -34.15 17.78 31.43
C GLY A 336 -35.00 16.89 30.51
N THR A 337 -36.29 16.65 30.82
CA THR A 337 -37.20 16.00 29.87
C THR A 337 -37.54 16.95 28.71
N PRO A 338 -37.59 16.51 27.43
CA PRO A 338 -37.36 15.15 26.94
C PRO A 338 -35.89 14.73 26.93
N PHE A 339 -35.57 13.62 27.59
CA PHE A 339 -34.22 13.09 27.68
C PHE A 339 -33.81 12.38 26.39
N THR A 340 -32.61 12.69 25.89
CA THR A 340 -31.95 11.91 24.83
C THR A 340 -30.63 11.38 25.38
N PHE A 341 -30.53 10.06 25.53
CA PHE A 341 -29.34 9.37 26.00
C PHE A 341 -28.64 8.62 24.86
N THR A 342 -27.40 8.19 25.12
CA THR A 342 -26.58 7.43 24.18
C THR A 342 -26.35 6.02 24.73
N GLN A 343 -26.58 5.00 23.91
CA GLN A 343 -26.38 3.59 24.26
C GLN A 343 -24.95 3.35 24.77
N GLY A 344 -24.81 2.70 25.92
CA GLY A 344 -23.52 2.40 26.54
C GLY A 344 -22.85 3.56 27.29
N ALA A 345 -23.39 4.79 27.23
CA ALA A 345 -22.90 5.92 28.01
C ALA A 345 -23.68 6.06 29.33
N THR A 346 -22.98 6.06 30.46
CA THR A 346 -23.60 6.30 31.78
C THR A 346 -24.23 7.69 31.83
N ILE A 347 -25.49 7.78 32.24
CA ILE A 347 -26.20 9.06 32.29
C ILE A 347 -25.79 9.86 33.54
N THR A 348 -25.72 11.18 33.41
CA THR A 348 -25.85 12.07 34.58
C THR A 348 -27.18 11.75 35.26
N THR A 349 -27.16 11.50 36.57
CA THR A 349 -28.37 11.11 37.31
C THR A 349 -29.41 12.22 37.23
N ALA A 350 -30.58 11.90 36.67
CA ALA A 350 -31.70 12.83 36.58
C ALA A 350 -32.41 12.89 37.93
N THR A 351 -32.01 13.85 38.75
CA THR A 351 -32.63 14.17 40.04
C THR A 351 -33.89 15.02 39.83
N PRO A 352 -35.09 14.55 40.24
CA PRO A 352 -36.29 15.36 40.17
C PRO A 352 -36.34 16.41 41.27
N SER A 353 -37.16 17.43 41.05
CA SER A 353 -37.73 18.27 42.11
C SER A 353 -39.07 17.69 42.54
N VAL A 354 -39.35 17.63 43.84
CA VAL A 354 -40.62 17.18 44.43
C VAL A 354 -40.77 17.84 45.80
N THR A 355 -41.99 18.26 46.17
CA THR A 355 -42.31 18.84 47.47
C THR A 355 -43.07 17.85 48.35
N GLY A 356 -42.73 17.79 49.64
CA GLY A 356 -43.21 16.75 50.57
C GLY A 356 -42.36 15.47 50.53
N THR A 357 -42.54 14.61 51.53
CA THR A 357 -41.72 13.39 51.67
C THR A 357 -42.28 12.22 50.85
N VAL A 358 -41.48 11.72 49.92
CA VAL A 358 -41.78 10.53 49.10
C VAL A 358 -41.32 9.27 49.86
N THR A 359 -42.18 8.24 49.92
CA THR A 359 -41.85 6.93 50.51
C THR A 359 -41.94 5.78 49.50
N SER A 360 -42.47 6.03 48.31
CA SER A 360 -42.54 5.10 47.19
C SER A 360 -42.45 5.88 45.87
N CYS A 361 -41.68 5.40 44.91
CA CYS A 361 -41.59 5.98 43.58
C CYS A 361 -41.39 4.90 42.51
N ASN A 362 -42.16 4.99 41.41
CA ASN A 362 -42.13 4.02 40.33
C ASN A 362 -42.52 4.65 38.98
N SER A 363 -42.15 4.01 37.87
CA SER A 363 -42.66 4.32 36.53
C SER A 363 -43.83 3.39 36.14
N ASP A 364 -44.76 3.92 35.36
CA ASP A 364 -45.90 3.18 34.78
C ASP A 364 -45.49 1.95 33.96
N ILE A 365 -44.41 2.06 33.19
CA ILE A 365 -43.77 0.96 32.45
C ILE A 365 -42.27 0.86 32.84
N PRO A 366 -41.62 -0.30 32.68
CA PRO A 366 -40.20 -0.45 32.99
C PRO A 366 -39.33 0.52 32.18
N LEU A 367 -38.39 1.19 32.86
CA LEU A 367 -37.41 2.07 32.23
C LEU A 367 -36.52 1.33 31.21
N PRO A 368 -35.86 2.04 30.28
CA PRO A 368 -34.98 1.43 29.27
C PRO A 368 -33.92 0.54 29.92
N ALA A 369 -33.62 -0.62 29.32
CA ALA A 369 -32.72 -1.61 29.92
C ALA A 369 -31.36 -0.97 30.31
N GLY A 370 -30.94 -1.15 31.56
CA GLY A 370 -29.74 -0.53 32.13
C GLY A 370 -29.95 0.84 32.80
N LEU A 371 -31.14 1.43 32.71
CA LEU A 371 -31.58 2.53 33.58
C LEU A 371 -32.45 2.00 34.73
N GLY A 372 -32.39 2.69 35.88
CA GLY A 372 -33.20 2.39 37.06
C GLY A 372 -33.61 3.66 37.80
N ILE A 373 -34.75 3.58 38.50
CA ILE A 373 -35.29 4.65 39.35
C ILE A 373 -35.10 4.32 40.82
N ASN A 374 -34.71 5.30 41.63
CA ASN A 374 -34.65 5.17 43.08
C ASN A 374 -36.07 5.24 43.67
N GLY A 375 -36.49 4.16 44.35
CA GLY A 375 -37.84 4.01 44.91
C GLY A 375 -38.23 4.96 46.05
N THR A 376 -37.34 5.85 46.51
CA THR A 376 -37.65 6.87 47.54
C THR A 376 -37.31 8.29 47.12
N THR A 377 -36.30 8.50 46.26
CA THR A 377 -35.92 9.85 45.78
C THR A 377 -36.37 10.15 44.35
N CYS A 378 -36.98 9.17 43.67
CA CYS A 378 -37.33 9.21 42.25
C CYS A 378 -36.14 9.46 41.29
N ALA A 379 -34.89 9.53 41.76
CA ALA A 379 -33.74 9.81 40.91
C ALA A 379 -33.52 8.68 39.87
N ILE A 380 -33.39 9.04 38.59
CA ILE A 380 -33.16 8.09 37.49
C ILE A 380 -31.68 8.07 37.13
N SER A 381 -31.07 6.89 37.10
CA SER A 381 -29.63 6.68 36.90
C SER A 381 -29.33 5.39 36.13
N GLY A 382 -28.09 5.21 35.68
CA GLY A 382 -27.60 3.99 35.02
C GLY A 382 -26.94 4.22 33.66
N THR A 383 -26.91 3.18 32.84
CA THR A 383 -26.26 3.14 31.53
C THR A 383 -27.16 2.37 30.56
N PRO A 384 -27.88 3.03 29.63
CA PRO A 384 -28.86 2.35 28.79
C PRO A 384 -28.17 1.42 27.78
N THR A 385 -28.54 0.14 27.80
CA THR A 385 -27.90 -0.92 26.99
C THR A 385 -28.61 -1.16 25.65
N THR A 386 -29.86 -0.72 25.51
CA THR A 386 -30.68 -0.89 24.30
C THR A 386 -31.14 0.46 23.75
N THR A 387 -31.08 0.63 22.42
CA THR A 387 -31.68 1.80 21.74
C THR A 387 -33.19 1.77 21.75
N GLN A 388 -33.81 2.95 21.77
CA GLN A 388 -35.25 3.12 21.59
C GLN A 388 -35.61 4.47 20.98
N SER A 389 -36.74 4.50 20.28
CA SER A 389 -37.47 5.74 19.96
C SER A 389 -37.84 6.52 21.23
N ALA A 390 -38.15 7.82 21.08
CA ALA A 390 -38.68 8.62 22.16
C ALA A 390 -39.97 7.97 22.71
N THR A 391 -39.91 7.54 23.97
CA THR A 391 -40.98 6.82 24.66
C THR A 391 -41.33 7.58 25.92
N ASN A 392 -42.62 7.72 26.22
CA ASN A 392 -43.09 8.45 27.39
C ASN A 392 -43.27 7.52 28.58
N TYR A 393 -42.88 7.99 29.76
CA TYR A 393 -42.95 7.28 31.04
C TYR A 393 -43.61 8.21 32.06
N THR A 394 -44.68 7.75 32.70
CA THR A 394 -45.34 8.46 33.80
C THR A 394 -44.70 8.02 35.12
N ILE A 395 -43.87 8.90 35.69
CA ILE A 395 -43.27 8.66 37.01
C ILE A 395 -44.26 9.10 38.08
N THR A 396 -44.56 8.23 39.03
CA THR A 396 -45.44 8.51 40.18
C THR A 396 -44.64 8.47 41.48
N ALA A 397 -44.71 9.55 42.25
CA ALA A 397 -44.15 9.68 43.59
C ALA A 397 -45.30 9.68 44.62
N SER A 398 -45.21 8.82 45.63
CA SER A 398 -46.28 8.62 46.62
C SER A 398 -45.78 8.47 48.05
N ASN A 399 -46.69 8.72 48.98
CA ASN A 399 -46.63 8.25 50.36
C ASN A 399 -48.02 7.76 50.80
N ALA A 400 -48.16 7.35 52.07
CA ALA A 400 -49.41 6.80 52.60
C ALA A 400 -50.63 7.74 52.56
N TYR A 401 -50.43 9.04 52.27
CA TYR A 401 -51.45 10.08 52.30
C TYR A 401 -51.76 10.67 50.91
N GLY A 402 -51.04 10.26 49.86
CA GLY A 402 -51.33 10.66 48.48
C GLY A 402 -50.15 10.50 47.52
N SER A 403 -50.35 10.97 46.28
CA SER A 403 -49.38 10.84 45.20
C SER A 403 -49.45 11.98 44.19
N THR A 404 -48.32 12.31 43.59
CA THR A 404 -48.21 13.15 42.39
C THR A 404 -47.51 12.37 41.28
N ASN A 405 -47.75 12.75 40.02
CA ASN A 405 -47.06 12.15 38.88
C ASN A 405 -46.65 13.19 37.85
N THR A 406 -45.73 12.80 36.97
CA THR A 406 -45.27 13.62 35.84
C THR A 406 -44.82 12.71 34.69
N THR A 407 -45.05 13.12 33.46
CA THR A 407 -44.61 12.37 32.28
C THR A 407 -43.27 12.89 31.79
N ILE A 408 -42.28 12.01 31.72
CA ILE A 408 -40.99 12.26 31.05
C ILE A 408 -40.95 11.53 29.72
N SER A 409 -40.16 12.02 28.76
CA SER A 409 -39.85 11.29 27.53
C SER A 409 -38.39 10.86 27.54
N ILE A 410 -38.10 9.62 27.14
CA ILE A 410 -36.73 9.09 27.02
C ILE A 410 -36.53 8.49 25.63
N ARG A 411 -35.50 8.96 24.93
CA ARG A 411 -34.96 8.40 23.68
C ARG A 411 -33.55 7.86 23.95
N VAL A 412 -33.20 6.70 23.38
CA VAL A 412 -31.83 6.17 23.44
C VAL A 412 -31.30 5.95 22.02
N ASN A 413 -30.33 6.78 21.63
CA ASN A 413 -29.64 6.70 20.34
C ASN A 413 -28.47 5.69 20.40
N LEU A 414 -28.01 5.18 19.25
CA LEU A 414 -26.72 4.49 19.22
C LEU A 414 -25.59 5.48 19.54
N ALA A 415 -24.49 4.98 20.10
CA ALA A 415 -23.23 5.71 20.13
C ALA A 415 -22.74 5.97 18.68
N PRO A 416 -22.22 7.17 18.36
CA PRO A 416 -21.52 7.39 17.10
C PRO A 416 -20.25 6.53 17.07
N PRO A 417 -19.83 5.98 15.90
CA PRO A 417 -18.63 5.17 15.82
C PRO A 417 -17.39 6.01 16.15
N SER A 418 -16.41 5.41 16.82
CA SER A 418 -15.20 6.09 17.30
C SER A 418 -13.97 5.19 17.27
N ALA A 419 -12.77 5.78 17.35
CA ALA A 419 -11.48 5.08 17.37
C ALA A 419 -11.23 4.10 16.20
N LEU A 420 -11.76 4.41 15.00
CA LEU A 420 -11.52 3.64 13.78
C LEU A 420 -10.01 3.60 13.46
N SER A 421 -9.45 2.40 13.32
CA SER A 421 -8.02 2.17 13.10
C SER A 421 -7.76 0.84 12.41
N TYR A 422 -6.64 0.74 11.68
CA TYR A 422 -6.23 -0.47 10.97
C TYR A 422 -4.81 -0.88 11.40
N ALA A 423 -4.67 -2.06 12.01
CA ALA A 423 -3.38 -2.63 12.39
C ALA A 423 -2.66 -3.19 11.15
N GLY A 424 -2.04 -2.31 10.36
CA GLY A 424 -1.31 -2.69 9.14
C GLY A 424 -1.07 -1.57 8.12
N THR A 425 -1.66 -0.38 8.29
CA THR A 425 -1.30 0.79 7.46
C THR A 425 0.11 1.30 7.84
N PRO A 426 0.98 1.69 6.89
CA PRO A 426 0.78 1.72 5.44
C PRO A 426 0.84 0.33 4.80
N PHE A 427 -0.22 -0.03 4.07
CA PHE A 427 -0.33 -1.31 3.38
C PHE A 427 0.50 -1.32 2.10
N THR A 428 1.26 -2.40 1.90
CA THR A 428 1.88 -2.72 0.60
C THR A 428 1.35 -4.07 0.14
N PHE A 429 0.60 -4.06 -0.95
CA PHE A 429 0.03 -5.26 -1.57
C PHE A 429 0.75 -5.59 -2.89
N THR A 430 0.54 -6.81 -3.37
CA THR A 430 1.07 -7.31 -4.64
C THR A 430 -0.06 -7.53 -5.63
N GLN A 431 0.07 -6.99 -6.84
CA GLN A 431 -0.91 -7.13 -7.92
C GLN A 431 -1.21 -8.62 -8.21
N GLY A 432 -2.48 -8.97 -8.29
CA GLY A 432 -2.94 -10.35 -8.54
C GLY A 432 -2.91 -11.29 -7.32
N ALA A 433 -2.34 -10.89 -6.18
CA ALA A 433 -2.37 -11.67 -4.95
C ALA A 433 -3.54 -11.23 -4.06
N THR A 434 -4.40 -12.18 -3.65
CA THR A 434 -5.51 -11.90 -2.72
C THR A 434 -4.96 -11.45 -1.37
N ILE A 435 -5.45 -10.32 -0.86
CA ILE A 435 -4.98 -9.78 0.43
C ILE A 435 -5.56 -10.56 1.59
N THR A 436 -4.80 -10.70 2.68
CA THR A 436 -5.39 -10.99 3.99
C THR A 436 -6.33 -9.82 4.34
N THR A 437 -7.58 -10.13 4.70
CA THR A 437 -8.60 -9.12 4.94
C THR A 437 -8.17 -8.16 6.06
N ALA A 438 -7.99 -6.89 5.73
CA ALA A 438 -7.65 -5.84 6.68
C ALA A 438 -8.89 -5.49 7.50
N THR A 439 -8.99 -6.10 8.67
CA THR A 439 -10.06 -5.86 9.65
C THR A 439 -9.70 -4.64 10.50
N PRO A 440 -10.57 -3.61 10.56
CA PRO A 440 -10.36 -2.48 11.44
C PRO A 440 -10.80 -2.78 12.88
N SER A 441 -10.20 -2.06 13.81
CA SER A 441 -10.76 -1.84 15.14
C SER A 441 -11.62 -0.57 15.11
N VAL A 442 -12.85 -0.65 15.63
CA VAL A 442 -13.78 0.48 15.77
C VAL A 442 -14.65 0.27 17.00
N THR A 443 -14.96 1.34 17.73
CA THR A 443 -15.80 1.32 18.92
C THR A 443 -17.19 1.89 18.58
N GLY A 444 -18.24 1.18 18.99
CA GLY A 444 -19.63 1.51 18.63
C GLY A 444 -20.07 0.90 17.30
N THR A 445 -21.38 0.83 17.07
CA THR A 445 -21.95 0.12 15.92
C THR A 445 -21.91 0.96 14.65
N VAL A 446 -21.22 0.46 13.63
CA VAL A 446 -21.18 1.04 12.28
C VAL A 446 -22.38 0.55 11.47
N THR A 447 -23.05 1.45 10.73
CA THR A 447 -24.16 1.09 9.82
C THR A 447 -23.91 1.55 8.38
N SER A 448 -22.88 2.36 8.14
CA SER A 448 -22.36 2.69 6.82
C SER A 448 -20.84 2.89 6.90
N CYS A 449 -20.10 2.44 5.89
CA CYS A 449 -18.67 2.65 5.79
C CYS A 449 -18.24 2.83 4.33
N ASN A 450 -17.38 3.82 4.08
CA ASN A 450 -16.93 4.17 2.74
C ASN A 450 -15.52 4.80 2.77
N SER A 451 -14.82 4.79 1.63
CA SER A 451 -13.60 5.56 1.41
C SER A 451 -13.91 6.88 0.66
N ASP A 452 -13.13 7.92 0.95
CA ASP A 452 -13.19 9.22 0.27
C ASP A 452 -13.00 9.15 -1.26
N ILE A 453 -12.10 8.28 -1.72
CA ILE A 453 -11.91 7.93 -3.13
C ILE A 453 -12.05 6.40 -3.32
N PRO A 454 -12.39 5.91 -4.54
CA PRO A 454 -12.47 4.47 -4.79
C PRO A 454 -11.17 3.75 -4.47
N LEU A 455 -11.26 2.62 -3.76
CA LEU A 455 -10.13 1.73 -3.48
C LEU A 455 -9.48 1.20 -4.77
N PRO A 456 -8.21 0.73 -4.72
CA PRO A 456 -7.53 0.15 -5.87
C PRO A 456 -8.37 -0.96 -6.53
N ALA A 457 -8.42 -1.00 -7.86
CA ALA A 457 -9.30 -1.91 -8.59
C ALA A 457 -9.12 -3.36 -8.12
N GLY A 458 -10.23 -4.05 -7.82
CA GLY A 458 -10.22 -5.41 -7.26
C GLY A 458 -10.11 -5.50 -5.73
N LEU A 459 -9.89 -4.39 -5.03
CA LEU A 459 -10.16 -4.27 -3.59
C LEU A 459 -11.55 -3.67 -3.35
N GLY A 460 -12.21 -4.13 -2.28
CA GLY A 460 -13.50 -3.62 -1.83
C GLY A 460 -13.54 -3.44 -0.32
N ILE A 461 -14.33 -2.47 0.13
CA ILE A 461 -14.64 -2.24 1.54
C ILE A 461 -16.04 -2.76 1.88
N ASN A 462 -16.16 -3.48 3.00
CA ASN A 462 -17.45 -3.92 3.49
C ASN A 462 -18.21 -2.76 4.16
N GLY A 463 -19.39 -2.44 3.62
CA GLY A 463 -20.16 -1.24 3.98
C GLY A 463 -20.73 -1.19 5.41
N THR A 464 -20.58 -2.21 6.26
CA THR A 464 -21.02 -2.18 7.67
C THR A 464 -19.93 -2.57 8.67
N THR A 465 -18.89 -3.30 8.26
CA THR A 465 -17.76 -3.68 9.13
C THR A 465 -16.46 -2.92 8.82
N CYS A 466 -16.44 -2.10 7.76
CA CYS A 466 -15.25 -1.43 7.23
C CYS A 466 -14.08 -2.35 6.81
N ALA A 467 -14.27 -3.68 6.83
CA ALA A 467 -13.22 -4.63 6.45
C ALA A 467 -12.85 -4.47 4.97
N ILE A 468 -11.54 -4.35 4.68
CA ILE A 468 -11.03 -4.22 3.30
C ILE A 468 -10.49 -5.57 2.84
N SER A 469 -10.94 -6.03 1.68
CA SER A 469 -10.65 -7.37 1.14
C SER A 469 -10.59 -7.36 -0.39
N GLY A 470 -10.11 -8.45 -0.99
CA GLY A 470 -10.08 -8.66 -2.44
C GLY A 470 -8.69 -8.94 -3.00
N THR A 471 -8.51 -8.69 -4.30
CA THR A 471 -7.29 -8.98 -5.07
C THR A 471 -7.01 -7.77 -5.97
N PRO A 472 -5.98 -6.94 -5.68
CA PRO A 472 -5.76 -5.72 -6.44
C PRO A 472 -5.27 -6.05 -7.86
N THR A 473 -5.96 -5.55 -8.88
CA THR A 473 -5.71 -5.85 -10.30
C THR A 473 -4.85 -4.82 -11.00
N THR A 474 -4.66 -3.62 -10.43
CA THR A 474 -3.80 -2.55 -10.96
C THR A 474 -2.69 -2.15 -9.99
N THR A 475 -1.51 -1.82 -10.52
CA THR A 475 -0.42 -1.22 -9.75
C THR A 475 -0.72 0.23 -9.38
N GLN A 476 -0.23 0.68 -8.23
CA GLN A 476 -0.20 2.10 -7.88
C GLN A 476 0.94 2.46 -6.92
N SER A 477 1.34 3.73 -6.96
CA SER A 477 2.10 4.39 -5.89
C SER A 477 1.40 4.28 -4.53
N ALA A 478 2.10 4.63 -3.45
CA ALA A 478 1.45 4.78 -2.15
C ALA A 478 0.45 5.95 -2.22
N THR A 479 -0.84 5.62 -2.14
CA THR A 479 -1.96 6.58 -2.16
C THR A 479 -2.66 6.53 -0.82
N ASN A 480 -3.06 7.68 -0.29
CA ASN A 480 -3.78 7.78 0.97
C ASN A 480 -5.30 7.76 0.73
N TYR A 481 -6.02 7.04 1.60
CA TYR A 481 -7.47 6.87 1.58
C TYR A 481 -8.02 7.19 2.96
N THR A 482 -9.01 8.07 3.03
CA THR A 482 -9.72 8.41 4.27
C THR A 482 -10.94 7.50 4.40
N ILE A 483 -10.82 6.46 5.22
CA ILE A 483 -11.96 5.58 5.51
C ILE A 483 -12.83 6.23 6.57
N THR A 484 -14.12 6.37 6.28
CA THR A 484 -15.12 6.93 7.20
C THR A 484 -16.12 5.85 7.61
N ALA A 485 -16.22 5.60 8.91
CA ALA A 485 -17.22 4.73 9.54
C ALA A 485 -18.31 5.60 10.18
N SER A 486 -19.57 5.33 9.88
CA SER A 486 -20.70 6.15 10.34
C SER A 486 -21.91 5.33 10.76
N ASN A 487 -22.79 6.00 11.51
CA ASN A 487 -24.19 5.63 11.66
C ASN A 487 -25.05 6.91 11.68
N ALA A 488 -26.36 6.77 11.87
CA ALA A 488 -27.31 7.89 11.87
C ALA A 488 -27.08 8.97 12.97
N TYR A 489 -26.11 8.77 13.86
CA TYR A 489 -25.81 9.63 15.01
C TYR A 489 -24.40 10.24 14.98
N GLY A 490 -23.57 9.88 14.00
CA GLY A 490 -22.24 10.48 13.79
C GLY A 490 -21.29 9.59 13.01
N SER A 491 -20.03 10.04 12.90
CA SER A 491 -18.98 9.32 12.19
C SER A 491 -17.60 9.55 12.79
N THR A 492 -16.69 8.64 12.49
CA THR A 492 -15.25 8.76 12.71
C THR A 492 -14.53 8.39 11.41
N ASN A 493 -13.32 8.88 11.22
CA ASN A 493 -12.50 8.52 10.07
C ASN A 493 -11.05 8.25 10.47
N THR A 494 -10.32 7.59 9.58
CA THR A 494 -8.88 7.39 9.68
C THR A 494 -8.27 7.33 8.28
N THR A 495 -7.07 7.86 8.12
CA THR A 495 -6.33 7.75 6.86
C THR A 495 -5.50 6.48 6.88
N ILE A 496 -5.65 5.65 5.85
CA ILE A 496 -4.74 4.54 5.53
C ILE A 496 -3.94 4.87 4.27
N SER A 497 -2.75 4.30 4.13
CA SER A 497 -2.01 4.36 2.87
C SER A 497 -2.00 2.97 2.21
N ILE A 498 -2.22 2.90 0.90
CA ILE A 498 -2.15 1.66 0.13
C ILE A 498 -1.23 1.86 -1.08
N ARG A 499 -0.21 0.99 -1.19
CA ARG A 499 0.64 0.82 -2.37
C ARG A 499 0.37 -0.55 -2.99
N VAL A 500 0.29 -0.63 -4.32
CA VAL A 500 0.20 -1.92 -5.03
C VAL A 500 1.40 -2.08 -5.97
N ASN A 501 2.29 -2.99 -5.60
CA ASN A 501 3.46 -3.35 -6.38
C ASN A 501 3.12 -4.40 -7.44
N LEU A 502 3.96 -4.51 -8.47
CA LEU A 502 3.96 -5.66 -9.36
C LEU A 502 4.41 -6.91 -8.61
N ALA A 503 3.88 -8.08 -8.99
CA ALA A 503 4.46 -9.35 -8.54
C ALA A 503 5.89 -9.51 -9.08
N PRO A 504 6.87 -9.94 -8.27
CA PRO A 504 8.19 -10.31 -8.78
C PRO A 504 8.05 -11.51 -9.74
N PRO A 505 8.82 -11.59 -10.83
CA PRO A 505 8.70 -12.71 -11.75
C PRO A 505 9.15 -14.02 -11.09
N SER A 506 8.47 -15.11 -11.39
CA SER A 506 8.68 -16.43 -10.77
C SER A 506 8.49 -17.57 -11.77
N ALA A 507 8.94 -18.78 -11.41
CA ALA A 507 8.80 -20.01 -12.21
C ALA A 507 9.33 -19.94 -13.66
N LEU A 508 10.35 -19.11 -13.92
CA LEU A 508 10.98 -19.01 -15.24
C LEU A 508 11.52 -20.36 -15.71
N SER A 509 11.06 -20.82 -16.87
CA SER A 509 11.42 -22.11 -17.44
C SER A 509 11.32 -22.10 -18.96
N TYR A 510 12.14 -22.90 -19.63
CA TYR A 510 12.12 -23.06 -21.09
C TYR A 510 11.83 -24.52 -21.46
N ALA A 511 10.69 -24.76 -22.11
CA ALA A 511 10.42 -26.05 -22.71
C ALA A 511 11.42 -26.32 -23.85
N GLY A 512 12.09 -27.48 -23.81
CA GLY A 512 13.05 -27.89 -24.86
C GLY A 512 14.54 -27.65 -24.55
N THR A 513 14.91 -27.12 -23.37
CA THR A 513 16.32 -27.20 -22.93
C THR A 513 16.65 -28.63 -22.46
N PRO A 514 17.85 -29.21 -22.75
CA PRO A 514 19.00 -28.64 -23.47
C PRO A 514 18.74 -28.45 -24.97
N PHE A 515 18.95 -27.22 -25.45
CA PHE A 515 18.75 -26.88 -26.85
C PHE A 515 19.94 -27.34 -27.71
N THR A 516 19.64 -27.95 -28.84
CA THR A 516 20.60 -28.22 -29.92
C THR A 516 20.11 -27.54 -31.19
N PHE A 517 20.87 -26.58 -31.69
CA PHE A 517 20.56 -25.83 -32.91
C PHE A 517 21.56 -26.16 -34.03
N THR A 518 21.18 -25.80 -35.25
CA THR A 518 21.99 -25.98 -36.46
C THR A 518 22.42 -24.60 -36.97
N GLN A 519 23.72 -24.43 -37.23
CA GLN A 519 24.30 -23.19 -37.74
C GLN A 519 23.61 -22.77 -39.05
N GLY A 520 23.24 -21.48 -39.16
CA GLY A 520 22.56 -20.92 -40.32
C GLY A 520 21.06 -21.24 -40.43
N ALA A 521 20.51 -22.13 -39.60
CA ALA A 521 19.07 -22.38 -39.54
C ALA A 521 18.41 -21.48 -38.49
N THR A 522 17.39 -20.71 -38.89
CA THR A 522 16.61 -19.88 -37.97
C THR A 522 15.89 -20.77 -36.96
N ILE A 523 16.07 -20.49 -35.66
CA ILE A 523 15.44 -21.30 -34.61
C ILE A 523 13.94 -21.00 -34.51
N THR A 524 13.14 -22.01 -34.17
CA THR A 524 11.82 -21.76 -33.59
C THR A 524 12.03 -21.00 -32.28
N THR A 525 11.39 -19.84 -32.13
CA THR A 525 11.53 -18.98 -30.94
C THR A 525 11.27 -19.76 -29.66
N ALA A 526 12.28 -19.88 -28.81
CA ALA A 526 12.15 -20.49 -27.49
C ALA A 526 11.46 -19.51 -26.55
N THR A 527 10.14 -19.60 -26.49
CA THR A 527 9.28 -18.84 -25.57
C THR A 527 9.32 -19.48 -24.17
N PRO A 528 9.76 -18.77 -23.12
CA PRO A 528 9.70 -19.30 -21.77
C PRO A 528 8.29 -19.26 -21.20
N SER A 529 8.05 -20.11 -20.20
CA SER A 529 6.98 -19.90 -19.22
C SER A 529 7.54 -19.09 -18.06
N VAL A 530 6.79 -18.09 -17.59
CA VAL A 530 7.13 -17.25 -16.43
C VAL A 530 5.82 -16.70 -15.85
N THR A 531 5.74 -16.61 -14.52
CA THR A 531 4.60 -16.02 -13.81
C THR A 531 4.95 -14.63 -13.27
N GLY A 532 4.01 -13.68 -13.37
CA GLY A 532 4.24 -12.27 -13.08
C GLY A 532 4.82 -11.50 -14.28
N THR A 533 4.80 -10.17 -14.23
CA THR A 533 5.23 -9.32 -15.36
C THR A 533 6.73 -9.05 -15.32
N VAL A 534 7.44 -9.50 -16.36
CA VAL A 534 8.86 -9.20 -16.58
C VAL A 534 8.99 -7.80 -17.20
N THR A 535 9.94 -7.00 -16.71
CA THR A 535 10.28 -5.68 -17.29
C THR A 535 11.75 -5.55 -17.69
N SER A 536 12.60 -6.50 -17.28
CA SER A 536 13.97 -6.64 -17.79
C SER A 536 14.39 -8.11 -17.76
N CYS A 537 14.95 -8.60 -18.86
CA CYS A 537 15.46 -9.96 -19.01
C CYS A 537 16.82 -9.97 -19.69
N ASN A 538 17.74 -10.79 -19.18
CA ASN A 538 19.11 -10.89 -19.66
C ASN A 538 19.71 -12.29 -19.40
N SER A 539 20.75 -12.66 -20.14
CA SER A 539 21.61 -13.81 -19.85
C SER A 539 22.89 -13.37 -19.11
N ASP A 540 23.42 -14.25 -18.25
CA ASP A 540 24.69 -14.06 -17.53
C ASP A 540 25.90 -13.84 -18.46
N ILE A 541 25.95 -14.56 -19.58
CA ILE A 541 26.92 -14.38 -20.66
C ILE A 541 26.20 -14.17 -22.01
N PRO A 542 26.83 -13.53 -23.01
CA PRO A 542 26.22 -13.33 -24.32
C PRO A 542 25.83 -14.66 -24.99
N LEU A 543 24.60 -14.72 -25.55
CA LEU A 543 24.12 -15.86 -26.31
C LEU A 543 24.99 -16.14 -27.57
N PRO A 544 24.95 -17.35 -28.14
CA PRO A 544 25.70 -17.69 -29.36
C PRO A 544 25.41 -16.70 -30.48
N ALA A 545 26.46 -16.27 -31.21
CA ALA A 545 26.32 -15.17 -32.18
C ALA A 545 25.20 -15.44 -33.20
N GLY A 546 24.33 -14.45 -33.40
CA GLY A 546 23.13 -14.57 -34.24
C GLY A 546 21.86 -15.00 -33.49
N LEU A 547 21.95 -15.44 -32.23
CA LEU A 547 20.82 -15.53 -31.30
C LEU A 547 20.71 -14.26 -30.45
N GLY A 548 19.48 -13.89 -30.08
CA GLY A 548 19.18 -12.79 -29.17
C GLY A 548 18.07 -13.16 -28.20
N ILE A 549 18.04 -12.50 -27.05
CA ILE A 549 16.97 -12.59 -26.05
C ILE A 549 16.14 -11.31 -26.06
N ASN A 550 14.81 -11.45 -26.02
CA ASN A 550 13.91 -10.32 -25.87
C ASN A 550 13.96 -9.79 -24.41
N GLY A 551 14.33 -8.53 -24.26
CA GLY A 551 14.54 -7.88 -22.96
C GLY A 551 13.31 -7.71 -22.07
N THR A 552 12.09 -8.03 -22.53
CA THR A 552 10.87 -7.98 -21.70
C THR A 552 10.06 -9.28 -21.69
N THR A 553 10.16 -10.13 -22.73
CA THR A 553 9.45 -11.43 -22.77
C THR A 553 10.36 -12.63 -22.49
N CYS A 554 11.67 -12.42 -22.35
CA CYS A 554 12.70 -13.47 -22.26
C CYS A 554 12.73 -14.46 -23.45
N ALA A 555 11.94 -14.25 -24.51
CA ALA A 555 11.94 -15.14 -25.67
C ALA A 555 13.29 -15.12 -26.39
N ILE A 556 13.86 -16.30 -26.66
CA ILE A 556 15.14 -16.44 -27.39
C ILE A 556 14.85 -16.79 -28.85
N SER A 557 15.41 -16.03 -29.78
CA SER A 557 15.17 -16.17 -31.22
C SER A 557 16.41 -15.79 -32.03
N GLY A 558 16.37 -16.06 -33.35
CA GLY A 558 17.44 -15.70 -34.29
C GLY A 558 17.98 -16.90 -35.08
N THR A 559 19.18 -16.75 -35.60
CA THR A 559 19.83 -17.70 -36.51
C THR A 559 21.31 -17.81 -36.10
N PRO A 560 21.74 -18.89 -35.43
CA PRO A 560 23.09 -18.97 -34.89
C PRO A 560 24.12 -19.08 -36.02
N THR A 561 25.08 -18.15 -36.05
CA THR A 561 26.09 -18.02 -37.12
C THR A 561 27.41 -18.71 -36.79
N THR A 562 27.61 -19.14 -35.54
CA THR A 562 28.84 -19.79 -35.05
C THR A 562 28.51 -21.12 -34.37
N THR A 563 29.39 -22.10 -34.51
CA THR A 563 29.29 -23.39 -33.82
C THR A 563 29.80 -23.30 -32.38
N GLN A 564 29.23 -24.11 -31.49
CA GLN A 564 29.76 -24.28 -30.14
C GLN A 564 29.38 -25.63 -29.52
N SER A 565 30.20 -26.06 -28.56
CA SER A 565 29.86 -27.08 -27.58
C SER A 565 28.58 -26.74 -26.81
N ALA A 566 28.04 -27.70 -26.06
CA ALA A 566 26.98 -27.40 -25.10
C ALA A 566 27.52 -26.46 -24.01
N THR A 567 26.95 -25.26 -23.92
CA THR A 567 27.29 -24.23 -22.93
C THR A 567 26.05 -23.88 -22.14
N ASN A 568 26.19 -23.69 -20.82
CA ASN A 568 25.11 -23.27 -19.94
C ASN A 568 25.00 -21.75 -19.89
N TYR A 569 23.76 -21.25 -19.88
CA TYR A 569 23.40 -19.83 -19.77
C TYR A 569 22.38 -19.68 -18.65
N THR A 570 22.62 -18.77 -17.72
CA THR A 570 21.67 -18.42 -16.66
C THR A 570 20.83 -17.24 -17.14
N ILE A 571 19.59 -17.50 -17.53
CA ILE A 571 18.65 -16.45 -17.89
C ILE A 571 18.00 -15.91 -16.62
N THR A 572 18.02 -14.59 -16.46
CA THR A 572 17.38 -13.90 -15.33
C THR A 572 16.24 -13.02 -15.84
N ALA A 573 15.03 -13.27 -15.34
CA ALA A 573 13.84 -12.48 -15.57
C ALA A 573 13.53 -11.62 -14.34
N SER A 574 13.34 -10.32 -14.52
CA SER A 574 13.27 -9.36 -13.41
C SER A 574 12.25 -8.25 -13.64
N ASN A 575 11.84 -7.62 -12.54
CA ASN A 575 11.25 -6.28 -12.52
C ASN A 575 11.72 -5.52 -11.26
N ALA A 576 11.22 -4.30 -11.06
CA ALA A 576 11.62 -3.43 -9.94
C ALA A 576 11.32 -3.98 -8.52
N TYR A 577 10.68 -5.15 -8.41
CA TYR A 577 10.26 -5.78 -7.16
C TYR A 577 10.90 -7.15 -6.90
N GLY A 578 11.68 -7.68 -7.85
CA GLY A 578 12.43 -8.93 -7.69
C GLY A 578 12.78 -9.61 -9.02
N SER A 579 13.37 -10.78 -8.91
CA SER A 579 13.82 -11.58 -10.07
C SER A 579 13.77 -13.07 -9.80
N THR A 580 13.62 -13.85 -10.86
CA THR A 580 13.85 -15.30 -10.90
C THR A 580 14.88 -15.60 -11.98
N ASN A 581 15.61 -16.71 -11.85
CA ASN A 581 16.51 -17.19 -12.90
C ASN A 581 16.26 -18.66 -13.20
N THR A 582 16.84 -19.13 -14.31
CA THR A 582 16.84 -20.53 -14.74
C THR A 582 18.05 -20.78 -15.63
N THR A 583 18.58 -22.00 -15.63
CA THR A 583 19.74 -22.37 -16.47
C THR A 583 19.29 -23.15 -17.68
N ILE A 584 19.69 -22.71 -18.87
CA ILE A 584 19.49 -23.44 -20.13
C ILE A 584 20.85 -23.86 -20.71
N SER A 585 20.91 -25.03 -21.33
CA SER A 585 22.05 -25.44 -22.16
C SER A 585 21.75 -25.13 -23.63
N ILE A 586 22.73 -24.59 -24.36
CA ILE A 586 22.67 -24.42 -25.83
C ILE A 586 23.94 -25.01 -26.48
N ARG A 587 23.73 -25.88 -27.47
CA ARG A 587 24.75 -26.41 -28.39
C ARG A 587 24.44 -25.96 -29.82
N VAL A 588 25.45 -25.62 -30.62
CA VAL A 588 25.27 -25.29 -32.05
C VAL A 588 26.17 -26.18 -32.93
N ASN A 589 25.53 -27.01 -33.74
CA ASN A 589 26.17 -27.92 -34.70
C ASN A 589 26.36 -27.28 -36.07
N LEU A 590 27.26 -27.81 -36.90
CA LEU A 590 27.29 -27.46 -38.33
C LEU A 590 25.98 -27.91 -39.01
N ALA A 591 25.56 -27.20 -40.05
CA ALA A 591 24.60 -27.74 -41.00
C ALA A 591 25.19 -28.95 -41.76
N PRO A 592 24.44 -30.04 -41.98
CA PRO A 592 24.83 -31.08 -42.93
C PRO A 592 25.05 -30.47 -44.32
N PRO A 593 26.08 -30.90 -45.09
CA PRO A 593 26.28 -30.40 -46.44
C PRO A 593 25.12 -30.84 -47.35
N SER A 594 24.70 -29.98 -48.26
CA SER A 594 23.52 -30.19 -49.12
C SER A 594 23.70 -29.56 -50.51
N ALA A 595 22.86 -29.98 -51.47
CA ALA A 595 22.84 -29.48 -52.85
C ALA A 595 24.21 -29.56 -53.59
N LEU A 596 25.01 -30.60 -53.33
CA LEU A 596 26.26 -30.84 -54.05
C LEU A 596 25.99 -31.02 -55.56
N SER A 597 26.67 -30.22 -56.37
CA SER A 597 26.50 -30.23 -57.83
C SER A 597 27.76 -29.70 -58.53
N TYR A 598 28.04 -30.21 -59.72
CA TYR A 598 29.15 -29.75 -60.57
C TYR A 598 28.60 -29.15 -61.86
N ALA A 599 28.95 -27.90 -62.15
CA ALA A 599 28.71 -27.33 -63.47
C ALA A 599 29.62 -28.02 -64.50
N GLY A 600 29.05 -28.46 -65.63
CA GLY A 600 29.81 -29.06 -66.74
C GLY A 600 29.90 -30.59 -66.76
N THR A 601 29.27 -31.32 -65.85
CA THR A 601 29.04 -32.77 -66.04
C THR A 601 27.97 -33.00 -67.12
N PRO A 602 28.11 -33.97 -68.05
CA PRO A 602 29.21 -34.93 -68.20
C PRO A 602 30.50 -34.29 -68.73
N PHE A 603 31.60 -34.51 -68.02
CA PHE A 603 32.92 -33.97 -68.38
C PHE A 603 33.56 -34.77 -69.51
N THR A 604 34.13 -34.05 -70.47
CA THR A 604 35.01 -34.63 -71.50
C THR A 604 36.35 -33.93 -71.44
N PHE A 605 37.41 -34.69 -71.18
CA PHE A 605 38.78 -34.19 -71.07
C PHE A 605 39.68 -34.80 -72.15
N THR A 606 40.83 -34.18 -72.37
CA THR A 606 41.85 -34.63 -73.31
C THR A 606 43.08 -35.13 -72.54
N GLN A 607 43.57 -36.32 -72.87
CA GLN A 607 44.75 -36.91 -72.24
C GLN A 607 45.96 -35.97 -72.36
N GLY A 608 46.65 -35.74 -71.24
CA GLY A 608 47.83 -34.86 -71.16
C GLY A 608 47.51 -33.36 -71.10
N ALA A 609 46.25 -32.93 -71.25
CA ALA A 609 45.85 -31.53 -71.07
C ALA A 609 45.35 -31.28 -69.64
N THR A 610 45.93 -30.31 -68.94
CA THR A 610 45.49 -29.92 -67.60
C THR A 610 44.06 -29.38 -67.64
N ILE A 611 43.18 -29.90 -66.79
CA ILE A 611 41.77 -29.49 -66.77
C ILE A 611 41.59 -28.15 -66.07
N THR A 612 40.64 -27.34 -66.54
CA THR A 612 40.05 -26.28 -65.71
C THR A 612 39.44 -26.94 -64.47
N THR A 613 39.81 -26.48 -63.28
CA THR A 613 39.37 -27.08 -62.02
C THR A 613 37.84 -27.06 -61.93
N ALA A 614 37.23 -28.25 -61.86
CA ALA A 614 35.79 -28.41 -61.69
C ALA A 614 35.45 -28.14 -60.21
N THR A 615 35.12 -26.87 -59.92
CA THR A 615 34.64 -26.44 -58.60
C THR A 615 33.14 -26.75 -58.47
N PRO A 616 32.73 -27.55 -57.47
CA PRO A 616 31.32 -27.79 -57.22
C PRO A 616 30.66 -26.62 -56.48
N SER A 617 29.34 -26.52 -56.64
CA SER A 617 28.47 -25.82 -55.70
C SER A 617 28.05 -26.79 -54.59
N VAL A 618 28.12 -26.35 -53.34
CA VAL A 618 27.64 -27.09 -52.16
C VAL A 618 27.22 -26.10 -51.08
N THR A 619 26.11 -26.40 -50.40
CA THR A 619 25.57 -25.57 -49.31
C THR A 619 25.96 -26.18 -47.96
N GLY A 620 26.50 -25.35 -47.06
CA GLY A 620 27.01 -25.78 -45.76
C GLY A 620 28.50 -26.18 -45.78
N THR A 621 29.10 -26.36 -44.61
CA THR A 621 30.55 -26.61 -44.47
C THR A 621 30.88 -28.09 -44.66
N VAL A 622 31.61 -28.41 -45.71
CA VAL A 622 32.19 -29.75 -45.94
C VAL A 622 33.47 -29.90 -45.11
N THR A 623 33.66 -31.04 -44.46
CA THR A 623 34.90 -31.38 -43.73
C THR A 623 35.54 -32.69 -44.20
N SER A 624 34.85 -33.45 -45.05
CA SER A 624 35.39 -34.62 -45.75
C SER A 624 34.67 -34.79 -47.10
N CYS A 625 35.42 -35.01 -48.17
CA CYS A 625 34.89 -35.24 -49.51
C CYS A 625 35.68 -36.34 -50.24
N ASN A 626 34.97 -37.25 -50.90
CA ASN A 626 35.58 -38.39 -51.60
C ASN A 626 34.71 -38.85 -52.78
N SER A 627 35.30 -39.56 -53.75
CA SER A 627 34.59 -40.31 -54.78
C SER A 627 34.39 -41.78 -54.35
N ASP A 628 33.32 -42.41 -54.82
CA ASP A 628 33.02 -43.83 -54.64
C ASP A 628 34.10 -44.77 -55.21
N ILE A 629 34.64 -44.42 -56.38
CA ILE A 629 35.79 -45.08 -57.02
C ILE A 629 36.90 -44.07 -57.32
N PRO A 630 38.18 -44.49 -57.45
CA PRO A 630 39.28 -43.58 -57.77
C PRO A 630 39.08 -42.88 -59.12
N LEU A 631 39.27 -41.55 -59.15
CA LEU A 631 39.21 -40.73 -60.36
C LEU A 631 40.23 -41.17 -61.44
N PRO A 632 40.04 -40.78 -62.72
CA PRO A 632 40.98 -41.11 -63.79
C PRO A 632 42.41 -40.70 -63.44
N ALA A 633 43.40 -41.55 -63.74
CA ALA A 633 44.79 -41.33 -63.32
C ALA A 633 45.29 -39.93 -63.73
N GLY A 634 45.88 -39.19 -62.77
CA GLY A 634 46.30 -37.80 -62.95
C GLY A 634 45.25 -36.74 -62.60
N LEU A 635 44.00 -37.13 -62.31
CA LEU A 635 43.00 -36.28 -61.64
C LEU A 635 42.94 -36.58 -60.14
N GLY A 636 42.61 -35.56 -59.33
CA GLY A 636 42.39 -35.68 -57.89
C GLY A 636 41.28 -34.77 -57.40
N ILE A 637 40.70 -35.13 -56.25
CA ILE A 637 39.65 -34.36 -55.56
C ILE A 637 40.17 -33.76 -54.26
N ASN A 638 39.83 -32.50 -54.00
CA ASN A 638 40.13 -31.86 -52.72
C ASN A 638 39.17 -32.37 -51.62
N GLY A 639 39.73 -32.98 -50.57
CA GLY A 639 38.97 -33.58 -49.47
C GLY A 639 38.17 -32.63 -48.57
N THR A 640 38.19 -31.31 -48.82
CA THR A 640 37.40 -30.31 -48.06
C THR A 640 36.57 -29.37 -48.94
N THR A 641 36.99 -29.10 -50.18
CA THR A 641 36.22 -28.26 -51.13
C THR A 641 35.53 -29.05 -52.23
N CYS A 642 35.75 -30.37 -52.30
CA CYS A 642 35.30 -31.25 -53.38
C CYS A 642 35.78 -30.85 -54.81
N ALA A 643 36.64 -29.84 -54.95
CA ALA A 643 37.13 -29.41 -56.26
C ALA A 643 37.95 -30.51 -56.95
N ILE A 644 37.66 -30.80 -58.21
CA ILE A 644 38.38 -31.80 -59.02
C ILE A 644 39.34 -31.09 -59.96
N SER A 645 40.62 -31.49 -59.94
CA SER A 645 41.70 -30.86 -60.71
C SER A 645 42.77 -31.87 -61.12
N GLY A 646 43.64 -31.49 -62.06
CA GLY A 646 44.78 -32.29 -62.50
C GLY A 646 44.93 -32.38 -64.02
N THR A 647 45.65 -33.41 -64.47
CA THR A 647 45.99 -33.65 -65.88
C THR A 647 45.83 -35.14 -66.16
N PRO A 648 44.77 -35.60 -66.84
CA PRO A 648 44.48 -37.02 -66.97
C PRO A 648 45.51 -37.72 -67.87
N THR A 649 46.16 -38.76 -67.35
CA THR A 649 47.28 -39.46 -68.01
C THR A 649 46.85 -40.70 -68.79
N THR A 650 45.61 -41.17 -68.61
CA THR A 650 45.06 -42.37 -69.28
C THR A 650 43.73 -42.05 -69.97
N THR A 651 43.51 -42.59 -71.16
CA THR A 651 42.19 -42.55 -71.83
C THR A 651 41.17 -43.41 -71.10
N GLN A 652 39.89 -43.02 -71.16
CA GLN A 652 38.79 -43.70 -70.46
C GLN A 652 37.45 -43.39 -71.12
N SER A 653 36.65 -44.42 -71.38
CA SER A 653 35.24 -44.30 -71.79
C SER A 653 34.38 -43.69 -70.68
N ALA A 654 33.30 -42.99 -71.05
CA ALA A 654 32.36 -42.35 -70.12
C ALA A 654 32.05 -43.23 -68.89
N THR A 655 32.57 -42.82 -67.74
CA THR A 655 32.46 -43.53 -66.46
C THR A 655 31.82 -42.61 -65.44
N ASN A 656 30.86 -43.15 -64.67
CA ASN A 656 30.16 -42.40 -63.64
C ASN A 656 30.89 -42.52 -62.29
N TYR A 657 30.94 -41.41 -61.56
CA TYR A 657 31.56 -41.28 -60.24
C TYR A 657 30.56 -40.60 -59.30
N THR A 658 30.26 -41.22 -58.17
CA THR A 658 29.44 -40.62 -57.11
C THR A 658 30.34 -39.91 -56.11
N ILE A 659 30.34 -38.58 -56.17
CA ILE A 659 31.07 -37.75 -55.20
C ILE A 659 30.18 -37.56 -53.97
N THR A 660 30.74 -37.80 -52.79
CA THR A 660 30.07 -37.58 -51.50
C THR A 660 30.79 -36.48 -50.71
N ALA A 661 30.04 -35.45 -50.33
CA ALA A 661 30.48 -34.36 -49.47
C ALA A 661 29.84 -34.50 -48.09
N SER A 662 30.64 -34.43 -47.03
CA SER A 662 30.19 -34.78 -45.66
C SER A 662 30.82 -33.90 -44.59
N ASN A 663 30.16 -33.87 -43.43
CA ASN A 663 30.74 -33.47 -42.15
C ASN A 663 30.19 -34.36 -41.03
N ALA A 664 30.61 -34.12 -39.78
CA ALA A 664 30.22 -34.92 -38.61
C ALA A 664 28.70 -34.97 -38.30
N TYR A 665 27.87 -34.23 -39.03
CA TYR A 665 26.42 -34.12 -38.84
C TYR A 665 25.59 -34.62 -40.04
N GLY A 666 26.24 -34.98 -41.16
CA GLY A 666 25.58 -35.60 -42.31
C GLY A 666 26.34 -35.44 -43.63
N SER A 667 25.72 -35.89 -44.72
CA SER A 667 26.33 -35.92 -46.05
C SER A 667 25.32 -35.74 -47.17
N THR A 668 25.79 -35.22 -48.30
CA THR A 668 25.10 -35.19 -49.59
C THR A 668 26.00 -35.80 -50.67
N ASN A 669 25.42 -36.32 -51.74
CA ASN A 669 26.18 -36.86 -52.86
C ASN A 669 25.59 -36.43 -54.20
N THR A 670 26.39 -36.58 -55.25
CA THR A 670 26.01 -36.27 -56.63
C THR A 670 26.81 -37.14 -57.58
N THR A 671 26.23 -37.51 -58.73
CA THR A 671 26.92 -38.35 -59.73
C THR A 671 27.37 -37.50 -60.90
N ILE A 672 28.68 -37.52 -61.18
CA ILE A 672 29.27 -36.93 -62.37
C ILE A 672 29.66 -38.03 -63.35
N SER A 673 29.79 -37.71 -64.64
CA SER A 673 30.38 -38.61 -65.64
C SER A 673 31.66 -38.00 -66.18
N ILE A 674 32.70 -38.81 -66.41
CA ILE A 674 33.98 -38.36 -66.98
C ILE A 674 34.39 -39.28 -68.15
N THR A 675 34.76 -38.65 -69.27
CA THR A 675 35.38 -39.28 -70.44
C THR A 675 36.76 -38.66 -70.67
N VAL A 676 37.77 -39.46 -71.03
CA VAL A 676 39.11 -38.96 -71.40
C VAL A 676 39.50 -39.49 -72.79
N ASN A 677 39.61 -38.57 -73.74
CA ASN A 677 39.95 -38.85 -75.15
C ASN A 677 41.45 -38.61 -75.44
N LEU A 678 41.97 -39.18 -76.53
CA LEU A 678 43.33 -38.84 -77.01
C LEU A 678 43.42 -37.36 -77.39
N ALA A 679 44.60 -36.77 -77.31
CA ALA A 679 44.92 -35.52 -78.01
C ALA A 679 45.14 -35.80 -79.52
N PRO A 680 44.68 -34.94 -80.45
CA PRO A 680 45.04 -35.06 -81.86
C PRO A 680 46.56 -35.00 -82.08
N PRO A 681 47.15 -35.72 -83.06
CA PRO A 681 48.56 -35.59 -83.37
C PRO A 681 48.83 -34.23 -84.03
N THR A 682 50.01 -33.65 -83.79
CA THR A 682 50.38 -32.32 -84.28
C THR A 682 51.85 -32.25 -84.73
N GLY A 683 52.20 -31.25 -85.54
CA GLY A 683 53.60 -30.96 -85.87
C GLY A 683 54.31 -32.03 -86.72
N LEU A 684 53.58 -32.76 -87.57
CA LEU A 684 54.19 -33.70 -88.51
C LEU A 684 55.08 -32.94 -89.50
N ALA A 685 56.37 -33.26 -89.55
CA ALA A 685 57.34 -32.64 -90.47
C ALA A 685 58.49 -33.58 -90.81
N TYR A 686 59.09 -33.40 -91.99
CA TYR A 686 60.33 -34.07 -92.40
C TYR A 686 61.41 -33.01 -92.65
N THR A 687 62.64 -33.29 -92.24
CA THR A 687 63.79 -32.39 -92.41
C THR A 687 64.95 -33.15 -93.06
N PRO A 688 65.31 -32.87 -94.33
CA PRO A 688 64.67 -31.93 -95.26
C PRO A 688 63.27 -32.40 -95.71
N SER A 689 62.45 -31.47 -96.21
CA SER A 689 61.16 -31.77 -96.85
C SER A 689 61.29 -32.22 -98.31
N ALA A 690 62.45 -31.98 -98.94
CA ALA A 690 62.83 -32.55 -100.23
C ALA A 690 63.74 -33.77 -100.00
N LEU A 691 63.20 -34.97 -100.23
CA LEU A 691 63.90 -36.24 -100.05
C LEU A 691 64.50 -36.70 -101.38
N VAL A 692 65.79 -37.05 -101.36
CA VAL A 692 66.51 -37.59 -102.52
C VAL A 692 67.01 -38.98 -102.18
N PHE A 693 66.61 -39.97 -102.97
CA PHE A 693 67.09 -41.34 -102.91
C PHE A 693 67.81 -41.72 -104.21
N TYR A 694 68.52 -42.86 -104.21
CA TYR A 694 69.23 -43.39 -105.37
C TYR A 694 68.69 -44.78 -105.71
N LYS A 695 68.44 -45.05 -107.00
CA LYS A 695 67.90 -46.33 -107.47
C LYS A 695 68.78 -47.49 -107.01
N GLY A 696 68.18 -48.47 -106.32
CA GLY A 696 68.88 -49.65 -105.80
C GLY A 696 69.62 -49.44 -104.47
N VAL A 697 69.62 -48.24 -103.89
CA VAL A 697 70.26 -47.96 -102.58
C VAL A 697 69.18 -47.84 -101.50
N ALA A 698 69.31 -48.58 -100.41
CA ALA A 698 68.40 -48.47 -99.27
C ALA A 698 68.45 -47.07 -98.64
N GLY A 699 67.29 -46.48 -98.38
CA GLY A 699 67.15 -45.16 -97.76
C GLY A 699 65.99 -45.10 -96.77
N ALA A 700 66.04 -44.11 -95.87
CA ALA A 700 65.00 -43.84 -94.90
C ALA A 700 64.88 -42.34 -94.63
N ALA A 701 63.69 -41.90 -94.21
CA ALA A 701 63.40 -40.56 -93.73
C ALA A 701 62.43 -40.64 -92.55
N THR A 702 62.89 -40.26 -91.36
CA THR A 702 62.11 -40.22 -90.12
C THR A 702 61.51 -38.83 -89.92
N PRO A 703 60.18 -38.68 -89.82
CA PRO A 703 59.57 -37.41 -89.47
C PRO A 703 59.68 -37.12 -87.97
N THR A 704 59.49 -35.85 -87.60
CA THR A 704 59.04 -35.46 -86.27
C THR A 704 57.51 -35.44 -86.25
N VAL A 705 56.88 -35.89 -85.16
CA VAL A 705 55.43 -35.73 -84.90
C VAL A 705 55.19 -35.75 -83.39
N THR A 706 54.22 -34.98 -82.92
CA THR A 706 53.89 -34.81 -81.50
C THR A 706 52.53 -35.44 -81.20
N GLY A 707 52.47 -36.25 -80.13
CA GLY A 707 51.26 -36.97 -79.73
C GLY A 707 51.13 -38.37 -80.34
N THR A 708 50.20 -39.17 -79.81
CA THR A 708 50.03 -40.58 -80.20
C THR A 708 49.43 -40.70 -81.60
N VAL A 709 50.17 -41.26 -82.56
CA VAL A 709 49.68 -41.57 -83.91
C VAL A 709 49.25 -43.03 -84.00
N THR A 710 48.11 -43.31 -84.63
CA THR A 710 47.58 -44.67 -84.83
C THR A 710 47.37 -45.04 -86.29
N SER A 711 47.42 -44.07 -87.22
CA SER A 711 47.49 -44.32 -88.66
C SER A 711 48.36 -43.26 -89.36
N CYS A 712 49.08 -43.69 -90.40
CA CYS A 712 49.89 -42.85 -91.28
C CYS A 712 49.61 -43.25 -92.73
N ASN A 713 49.17 -42.30 -93.55
CA ASN A 713 48.72 -42.56 -94.92
C ASN A 713 49.25 -41.47 -95.88
N PRO A 714 49.83 -41.84 -97.03
CA PRO A 714 50.14 -40.89 -98.09
C PRO A 714 48.91 -40.64 -98.97
N ASN A 715 48.82 -39.47 -99.59
CA ASN A 715 47.73 -39.13 -100.53
C ASN A 715 47.75 -39.95 -101.83
N VAL A 716 48.93 -40.44 -102.23
CA VAL A 716 49.16 -41.34 -103.37
C VAL A 716 50.21 -42.39 -102.98
N ALA A 717 50.24 -43.53 -103.69
CA ALA A 717 51.22 -44.58 -103.41
C ALA A 717 52.67 -44.06 -103.54
N LEU A 718 53.52 -44.39 -102.57
CA LEU A 718 54.94 -44.04 -102.60
C LEU A 718 55.66 -44.73 -103.79
N PRO A 719 56.82 -44.20 -104.24
CA PRO A 719 57.58 -44.80 -105.33
C PRO A 719 57.92 -46.27 -105.08
N GLY A 720 57.93 -47.08 -106.15
CA GLY A 720 58.16 -48.52 -106.07
C GLY A 720 59.45 -48.86 -105.29
N GLY A 721 59.29 -49.62 -104.20
CA GLY A 721 60.38 -49.99 -103.29
C GLY A 721 60.50 -49.15 -102.01
N LEU A 722 59.74 -48.06 -101.87
CA LEU A 722 59.59 -47.30 -100.62
C LEU A 722 58.28 -47.65 -99.90
N THR A 723 58.30 -47.62 -98.58
CA THR A 723 57.17 -47.93 -97.69
C THR A 723 57.01 -46.87 -96.60
N LEU A 724 55.81 -46.74 -96.03
CA LEU A 724 55.48 -45.83 -94.93
C LEU A 724 55.08 -46.64 -93.69
N ASN A 725 55.66 -46.34 -92.53
CA ASN A 725 55.27 -46.95 -91.27
C ASN A 725 53.93 -46.34 -90.77
N ALA A 726 52.93 -47.21 -90.53
CA ALA A 726 51.57 -46.82 -90.17
C ALA A 726 51.43 -46.12 -88.80
N THR A 727 52.42 -46.15 -87.91
CA THR A 727 52.34 -45.56 -86.56
C THR A 727 53.42 -44.52 -86.26
N THR A 728 54.53 -44.49 -87.01
CA THR A 728 55.59 -43.49 -86.85
C THR A 728 55.72 -42.54 -88.04
N CYS A 729 54.99 -42.79 -89.13
CA CYS A 729 55.12 -42.09 -90.41
C CYS A 729 56.54 -42.14 -91.01
N ALA A 730 57.45 -42.99 -90.51
CA ALA A 730 58.78 -43.14 -91.10
C ALA A 730 58.68 -43.73 -92.52
N ILE A 731 59.37 -43.12 -93.48
CA ILE A 731 59.52 -43.63 -94.84
C ILE A 731 60.80 -44.48 -94.90
N SER A 732 60.75 -45.67 -95.50
CA SER A 732 61.93 -46.53 -95.65
C SER A 732 61.81 -47.52 -96.81
N GLY A 733 62.94 -47.87 -97.43
CA GLY A 733 63.03 -48.95 -98.41
C GLY A 733 64.13 -48.74 -99.45
N THR A 734 64.12 -49.54 -100.51
CA THR A 734 65.10 -49.51 -101.61
C THR A 734 64.36 -49.22 -102.92
N PRO A 735 64.37 -47.98 -103.44
CA PRO A 735 63.59 -47.61 -104.61
C PRO A 735 64.11 -48.32 -105.88
N THR A 736 63.19 -48.91 -106.63
CA THR A 736 63.50 -49.76 -107.80
C THR A 736 63.39 -49.04 -109.14
N VAL A 737 62.76 -47.86 -109.17
CA VAL A 737 62.50 -47.06 -110.37
C VAL A 737 63.09 -45.66 -110.25
N PHE A 738 63.56 -45.09 -111.38
CA PHE A 738 63.92 -43.68 -111.47
C PHE A 738 62.65 -42.82 -111.37
N GLN A 739 62.73 -41.67 -110.69
CA GLN A 739 61.60 -40.75 -110.58
C GLN A 739 62.08 -39.30 -110.49
N ALA A 740 61.51 -38.42 -111.31
CA ALA A 740 61.63 -36.99 -111.11
C ALA A 740 60.98 -36.55 -109.78
N SER A 741 61.33 -35.35 -109.28
CA SER A 741 60.77 -34.81 -108.04
C SER A 741 59.24 -34.71 -108.12
N ALA A 742 58.53 -35.50 -107.29
CA ALA A 742 57.07 -35.49 -107.18
C ALA A 742 56.64 -35.25 -105.72
N ASN A 743 55.47 -34.63 -105.53
CA ASN A 743 54.99 -34.24 -104.20
C ASN A 743 54.05 -35.28 -103.59
N TYR A 744 54.25 -35.57 -102.30
CA TYR A 744 53.45 -36.50 -101.50
C TYR A 744 53.00 -35.78 -100.22
N THR A 745 51.70 -35.80 -99.95
CA THR A 745 51.13 -35.33 -98.68
C THR A 745 50.94 -36.53 -97.77
N ILE A 746 51.62 -36.53 -96.63
CA ILE A 746 51.54 -37.57 -95.61
C ILE A 746 50.64 -37.07 -94.48
N THR A 747 49.65 -37.86 -94.11
CA THR A 747 48.72 -37.57 -93.00
C THR A 747 48.96 -38.55 -91.86
N ALA A 748 49.17 -38.02 -90.65
CA ALA A 748 49.20 -38.76 -89.39
C ALA A 748 47.87 -38.53 -88.63
N SER A 749 47.23 -39.58 -88.12
CA SER A 749 45.94 -39.49 -87.44
C SER A 749 45.81 -40.39 -86.22
N ASN A 750 44.84 -40.06 -85.38
CA ASN A 750 44.28 -40.93 -84.33
C ASN A 750 42.76 -40.70 -84.21
N SER A 751 42.13 -41.32 -83.20
CA SER A 751 40.67 -41.23 -82.98
C SER A 751 40.12 -39.82 -82.76
N SER A 752 40.97 -38.86 -82.39
CA SER A 752 40.58 -37.49 -82.05
C SER A 752 40.90 -36.46 -83.13
N GLY A 753 41.69 -36.81 -84.15
CA GLY A 753 42.02 -35.88 -85.24
C GLY A 753 43.24 -36.29 -86.06
N ASN A 754 43.72 -35.38 -86.89
CA ASN A 754 44.87 -35.60 -87.78
C ASN A 754 45.71 -34.33 -87.99
N THR A 755 46.94 -34.54 -88.47
CA THR A 755 47.85 -33.51 -88.97
C THR A 755 48.50 -34.04 -90.25
N ASN A 756 48.88 -33.16 -91.18
CA ASN A 756 49.50 -33.56 -92.44
C ASN A 756 50.65 -32.63 -92.82
N THR A 757 51.52 -33.11 -93.70
CA THR A 757 52.64 -32.34 -94.28
C THR A 757 52.91 -32.80 -95.71
N THR A 758 53.46 -31.92 -96.54
CA THR A 758 53.84 -32.24 -97.92
C THR A 758 55.35 -32.26 -98.07
N ILE A 759 55.85 -33.35 -98.66
CA ILE A 759 57.25 -33.57 -99.01
C ILE A 759 57.38 -33.74 -100.53
N SER A 760 58.57 -33.50 -101.08
CA SER A 760 58.91 -33.97 -102.42
C SER A 760 59.85 -35.17 -102.34
N ILE A 761 59.70 -36.13 -103.26
CA ILE A 761 60.56 -37.31 -103.37
C ILE A 761 61.09 -37.39 -104.81
N MET A 762 62.42 -37.49 -104.94
CA MET A 762 63.14 -37.71 -106.19
C MET A 762 64.04 -38.94 -106.07
N ILE A 763 64.13 -39.73 -107.14
CA ILE A 763 64.99 -40.93 -107.19
C ILE A 763 65.94 -40.81 -108.38
N PHE A 764 67.22 -40.58 -108.09
CA PHE A 764 68.30 -40.50 -109.08
C PHE A 764 68.82 -41.88 -109.52
N GLY A 765 69.67 -41.90 -110.55
CA GLY A 765 70.39 -43.08 -111.02
C GLY A 765 71.49 -43.58 -110.07
N THR A 766 72.48 -44.28 -110.61
CA THR A 766 73.64 -44.76 -109.84
C THR A 766 74.48 -43.58 -109.30
N PRO A 767 74.97 -43.64 -108.04
CA PRO A 767 75.84 -42.60 -107.51
C PRO A 767 77.19 -42.54 -108.27
N PRO A 768 77.80 -41.35 -108.42
CA PRO A 768 79.18 -41.23 -108.92
C PRO A 768 80.16 -41.89 -107.94
N MET A 769 81.38 -42.19 -108.37
CA MET A 769 82.43 -42.64 -107.44
C MET A 769 82.92 -41.49 -106.56
N LYS A 770 83.48 -41.83 -105.40
CA LYS A 770 84.22 -40.89 -104.56
C LYS A 770 85.62 -40.64 -105.12
N THR A 771 86.06 -39.39 -105.02
CA THR A 771 87.45 -38.95 -105.21
C THR A 771 88.41 -39.42 -104.11
N MET A 772 87.88 -40.03 -103.05
CA MET A 772 88.55 -40.46 -101.81
C MET A 772 89.14 -39.33 -100.94
N GLN A 773 89.12 -38.07 -101.37
CA GLN A 773 89.61 -36.93 -100.58
C GLN A 773 88.87 -36.85 -99.24
N THR A 774 89.61 -36.82 -98.12
CA THR A 774 89.04 -36.67 -96.77
C THR A 774 89.20 -35.27 -96.17
N ASN A 775 90.14 -34.49 -96.69
CA ASN A 775 90.39 -33.12 -96.27
C ASN A 775 89.56 -32.13 -97.09
N CYS A 776 89.31 -30.95 -96.53
CA CYS A 776 88.86 -29.79 -97.28
C CYS A 776 89.97 -28.74 -97.35
N TRP A 777 89.77 -27.69 -98.15
CA TRP A 777 90.68 -26.57 -98.29
C TRP A 777 89.99 -25.23 -98.09
N ASP A 778 90.69 -24.27 -97.49
CA ASP A 778 90.23 -22.88 -97.42
C ASP A 778 90.47 -22.12 -98.74
N ALA A 779 90.04 -20.86 -98.79
CA ALA A 779 90.21 -20.01 -99.98
C ALA A 779 91.68 -19.59 -100.26
N ALA A 780 92.63 -19.92 -99.38
CA ALA A 780 94.06 -19.73 -99.57
C ALA A 780 94.80 -21.03 -99.95
N GLY A 781 94.10 -22.17 -99.99
CA GLY A 781 94.68 -23.49 -100.28
C GLY A 781 95.24 -24.21 -99.05
N THR A 782 94.94 -23.75 -97.83
CA THR A 782 95.31 -24.43 -96.57
C THR A 782 94.33 -25.56 -96.27
N ILE A 783 94.79 -26.66 -95.67
CA ILE A 783 93.95 -27.80 -95.30
C ILE A 783 93.03 -27.45 -94.11
N ASP A 784 91.71 -27.49 -94.33
CA ASP A 784 90.69 -27.64 -93.28
C ASP A 784 90.41 -29.13 -93.05
N ALA A 785 91.18 -29.74 -92.14
CA ALA A 785 91.04 -31.14 -91.75
C ALA A 785 89.73 -31.44 -90.97
N THR A 786 88.93 -30.41 -90.65
CA THR A 786 87.63 -30.56 -89.99
C THR A 786 86.45 -30.36 -90.96
N CYS A 787 86.72 -29.82 -92.15
CA CYS A 787 85.73 -29.41 -93.15
C CYS A 787 84.61 -28.50 -92.61
N VAL A 788 84.77 -27.82 -91.46
CA VAL A 788 83.69 -27.02 -90.86
C VAL A 788 83.54 -25.64 -91.50
N THR A 789 84.60 -25.09 -92.10
CA THR A 789 84.60 -23.74 -92.67
C THR A 789 83.54 -23.54 -93.75
N ALA A 790 83.10 -22.29 -93.93
CA ALA A 790 82.12 -21.93 -94.95
C ALA A 790 82.63 -22.19 -96.37
N SER A 791 83.94 -21.98 -96.62
CA SER A 791 84.63 -22.33 -97.87
C SER A 791 84.59 -23.83 -98.19
N SER A 792 84.49 -24.69 -97.16
CA SER A 792 84.37 -26.15 -97.33
C SER A 792 82.96 -26.61 -97.72
N ALA A 793 81.96 -25.72 -97.75
CA ALA A 793 80.60 -26.08 -98.14
C ALA A 793 80.52 -26.52 -99.61
N GLY A 794 80.20 -27.79 -99.84
CA GLY A 794 80.10 -28.39 -101.17
C GLY A 794 81.41 -28.99 -101.70
N GLN A 795 82.52 -28.91 -100.96
CA GLN A 795 83.73 -29.65 -101.29
C GLN A 795 83.53 -31.17 -101.08
N ASP A 796 84.18 -31.99 -101.90
CA ASP A 796 84.08 -33.45 -101.85
C ASP A 796 84.56 -34.04 -100.52
N GLY A 797 85.63 -33.48 -99.95
CA GLY A 797 86.11 -33.77 -98.59
C GLY A 797 85.02 -33.64 -97.52
N LYS A 798 84.15 -32.62 -97.61
CA LYS A 798 83.03 -32.41 -96.67
C LYS A 798 81.83 -33.30 -97.02
N LEU A 799 81.61 -33.54 -98.30
CA LEU A 799 80.43 -34.27 -98.78
C LEU A 799 80.54 -35.78 -98.50
N GLN A 800 81.71 -36.39 -98.75
CA GLN A 800 81.92 -37.85 -98.67
C GLN A 800 80.87 -38.67 -99.45
N LYS A 801 80.22 -38.07 -100.47
CA LYS A 801 79.13 -38.67 -101.25
C LYS A 801 79.64 -39.38 -102.48
N GLY A 802 78.96 -40.47 -102.84
CA GLY A 802 79.32 -41.35 -103.95
C GLY A 802 79.69 -42.74 -103.46
N THR A 803 80.10 -43.61 -104.39
CA THR A 803 80.48 -44.99 -104.13
C THR A 803 81.99 -45.09 -103.90
N ASN A 804 82.44 -45.78 -102.83
CA ASN A 804 83.87 -46.00 -102.59
C ASN A 804 84.48 -46.89 -103.71
N PRO A 805 85.51 -46.46 -104.45
CA PRO A 805 86.23 -47.30 -105.40
C PRO A 805 86.68 -48.63 -104.77
N SER A 806 86.58 -49.72 -105.54
CA SER A 806 86.77 -51.08 -105.03
C SER A 806 87.39 -51.96 -106.11
N PHE A 807 88.59 -52.48 -105.85
CA PHE A 807 89.37 -53.23 -106.83
C PHE A 807 89.83 -54.59 -106.28
N THR A 808 89.82 -55.61 -107.12
CA THR A 808 90.25 -56.98 -106.79
C THR A 808 91.39 -57.41 -107.72
N ASN A 809 92.61 -57.51 -107.22
CA ASN A 809 93.71 -58.12 -107.95
C ASN A 809 93.51 -59.64 -108.06
N GLN A 810 93.75 -60.21 -109.23
CA GLN A 810 93.67 -61.64 -109.50
C GLN A 810 94.89 -62.10 -110.32
N THR A 811 95.37 -63.30 -110.02
CA THR A 811 96.39 -64.00 -110.83
C THR A 811 95.70 -65.12 -111.60
N VAL A 812 95.76 -65.06 -112.93
CA VAL A 812 95.18 -66.04 -113.84
C VAL A 812 96.31 -66.87 -114.44
N ASN A 813 96.45 -68.10 -113.96
CA ASN A 813 97.44 -69.06 -114.46
C ASN A 813 96.93 -69.62 -115.80
N VAL A 814 97.56 -69.23 -116.91
CA VAL A 814 97.13 -69.67 -118.26
C VAL A 814 97.91 -70.89 -118.78
N ALA A 815 99.13 -71.11 -118.27
CA ALA A 815 99.92 -72.31 -118.50
C ALA A 815 100.84 -72.57 -117.30
N VAL A 816 101.50 -73.73 -117.27
CA VAL A 816 102.49 -74.06 -116.22
C VAL A 816 103.64 -73.05 -116.27
N GLY A 817 103.76 -72.23 -115.23
CA GLY A 817 104.76 -71.16 -115.14
C GLY A 817 104.40 -69.85 -115.83
N VAL A 818 103.20 -69.71 -116.41
CA VAL A 818 102.75 -68.48 -117.08
C VAL A 818 101.53 -67.90 -116.37
N ASN A 819 101.77 -66.80 -115.65
CA ASN A 819 100.79 -66.10 -114.83
C ASN A 819 100.46 -64.74 -115.46
N HIS A 820 99.18 -64.49 -115.72
CA HIS A 820 98.66 -63.18 -116.10
C HIS A 820 98.06 -62.47 -114.89
N TYR A 821 98.34 -61.18 -114.74
CA TYR A 821 97.87 -60.36 -113.61
C TYR A 821 96.83 -59.34 -114.09
N ILE A 822 95.64 -59.40 -113.50
CA ILE A 822 94.50 -58.51 -113.78
C ILE A 822 93.93 -57.90 -112.51
N THR A 823 93.32 -56.73 -112.65
CA THR A 823 92.70 -55.96 -111.57
C THR A 823 91.26 -55.67 -111.95
N VAL A 824 90.30 -56.27 -111.25
CA VAL A 824 88.86 -56.12 -111.51
C VAL A 824 88.33 -54.93 -110.72
N ASP A 825 87.64 -54.00 -111.37
CA ASP A 825 86.84 -52.96 -110.73
C ASP A 825 85.48 -53.56 -110.33
N ASN A 826 85.24 -53.65 -109.02
CA ASN A 826 84.03 -54.27 -108.46
C ASN A 826 82.78 -53.36 -108.57
N LEU A 827 82.92 -52.10 -108.99
CA LEU A 827 81.81 -51.16 -109.17
C LEU A 827 81.35 -51.08 -110.63
N THR A 828 82.30 -51.00 -111.57
CA THR A 828 81.98 -50.90 -113.02
C THR A 828 81.95 -52.25 -113.73
N GLY A 829 82.58 -53.28 -113.14
CA GLY A 829 82.79 -54.58 -113.76
C GLY A 829 84.01 -54.64 -114.70
N LEU A 830 84.68 -53.51 -114.95
CA LEU A 830 85.82 -53.45 -115.87
C LEU A 830 87.03 -54.24 -115.35
N VAL A 831 87.67 -54.98 -116.24
CA VAL A 831 88.89 -55.75 -115.95
C VAL A 831 90.09 -55.05 -116.58
N TRP A 832 91.03 -54.65 -115.74
CA TRP A 832 92.27 -53.97 -116.13
C TRP A 832 93.45 -54.93 -116.12
N LYS A 833 94.49 -54.64 -116.91
CA LYS A 833 95.81 -55.26 -116.70
C LYS A 833 96.44 -54.64 -115.45
N THR A 834 96.92 -55.46 -114.51
CA THR A 834 97.49 -54.97 -113.22
C THR A 834 98.76 -54.16 -113.44
N CYS A 835 99.58 -54.56 -114.42
CA CYS A 835 100.70 -53.77 -114.93
C CYS A 835 100.27 -52.96 -116.15
N HIS A 836 100.96 -51.85 -116.39
CA HIS A 836 100.93 -51.23 -117.71
C HIS A 836 101.72 -52.08 -118.72
N GLU A 837 101.70 -51.67 -119.98
CA GLU A 837 102.27 -52.48 -121.06
C GLU A 837 103.80 -52.55 -120.98
N ASP A 838 104.36 -53.64 -121.49
CA ASP A 838 105.77 -54.05 -121.36
C ASP A 838 106.31 -54.24 -119.91
N ARG A 839 105.48 -54.03 -118.87
CA ARG A 839 105.73 -54.46 -117.48
C ARG A 839 105.08 -55.80 -117.13
N THR A 840 105.73 -56.57 -116.24
CA THR A 840 105.36 -57.95 -115.88
C THR A 840 105.62 -58.27 -114.39
N ASN A 841 105.14 -59.43 -113.93
CA ASN A 841 105.06 -59.90 -112.52
C ASN A 841 103.98 -59.20 -111.68
N SER A 842 103.59 -59.82 -110.56
CA SER A 842 102.50 -59.37 -109.67
C SER A 842 102.70 -57.98 -109.06
N ASN A 843 103.94 -57.51 -108.96
CA ASN A 843 104.33 -56.20 -108.48
C ASN A 843 104.83 -55.26 -109.61
N CYS A 844 104.72 -55.70 -110.87
CA CYS A 844 105.15 -54.96 -112.07
C CYS A 844 106.64 -54.58 -112.11
N ALA A 845 107.48 -55.26 -111.31
CA ALA A 845 108.93 -55.05 -111.28
C ALA A 845 109.68 -55.76 -112.42
N GLY A 846 109.02 -56.66 -113.17
CA GLY A 846 109.57 -57.26 -114.38
C GLY A 846 109.32 -56.40 -115.63
N GLY A 847 110.10 -56.62 -116.67
CA GLY A 847 110.04 -55.83 -117.91
C GLY A 847 110.64 -54.43 -117.76
N ALA A 848 110.28 -53.52 -118.67
CA ALA A 848 110.78 -52.15 -118.70
C ALA A 848 109.68 -51.18 -119.16
N ASP A 849 109.87 -49.87 -118.91
CA ASP A 849 108.93 -48.86 -119.41
C ASP A 849 109.23 -48.55 -120.87
N VAL A 850 108.27 -48.84 -121.75
CA VAL A 850 108.33 -48.56 -123.19
C VAL A 850 107.40 -47.40 -123.51
N TYR A 851 107.93 -46.38 -124.19
CA TYR A 851 107.12 -45.23 -124.60
C TYR A 851 106.48 -45.50 -125.96
N HIS A 852 105.16 -45.41 -126.00
CA HIS A 852 104.38 -45.61 -127.20
C HIS A 852 103.91 -44.26 -127.77
N ASP A 853 103.70 -44.22 -129.08
CA ASP A 853 102.73 -43.30 -129.68
C ASP A 853 101.32 -43.90 -129.57
N LEU A 854 100.26 -43.17 -129.96
CA LEU A 854 98.89 -43.67 -129.78
C LEU A 854 98.61 -44.93 -130.62
N ALA A 855 99.23 -45.05 -131.80
CA ALA A 855 99.03 -46.17 -132.72
C ALA A 855 99.66 -47.46 -132.16
N SER A 856 100.91 -47.39 -131.70
CA SER A 856 101.61 -48.49 -131.04
C SER A 856 100.98 -48.85 -129.70
N ALA A 857 100.50 -47.89 -128.90
CA ALA A 857 99.75 -48.14 -127.66
C ALA A 857 98.44 -48.91 -127.93
N THR A 858 97.68 -48.48 -128.93
CA THR A 858 96.44 -49.15 -129.34
C THR A 858 96.73 -50.56 -129.86
N THR A 859 97.81 -50.73 -130.64
CA THR A 859 98.25 -52.02 -131.17
C THR A 859 98.72 -52.96 -130.05
N ALA A 860 99.45 -52.47 -129.05
CA ALA A 860 99.89 -53.27 -127.91
C ALA A 860 98.70 -53.83 -127.12
N CYS A 861 97.69 -53.01 -126.81
CA CYS A 861 96.46 -53.50 -126.19
C CYS A 861 95.64 -54.43 -127.10
N ALA A 862 95.66 -54.23 -128.42
CA ALA A 862 94.99 -55.13 -129.36
C ALA A 862 95.70 -56.50 -129.47
N ASN A 863 97.03 -56.54 -129.36
CA ASN A 863 97.83 -57.77 -129.38
C ASN A 863 97.53 -58.69 -128.19
N LEU A 864 97.07 -58.14 -127.05
CA LEU A 864 96.57 -58.93 -125.92
C LEU A 864 95.33 -59.78 -126.24
N ASN A 865 94.74 -59.64 -127.43
CA ASN A 865 93.61 -60.45 -127.90
C ASN A 865 94.02 -61.64 -128.78
N ALA A 866 95.32 -61.82 -129.06
CA ALA A 866 95.81 -62.91 -129.88
C ALA A 866 95.68 -64.28 -129.17
N GLY A 867 95.34 -65.32 -129.93
CA GLY A 867 95.18 -66.69 -129.40
C GLY A 867 94.04 -66.79 -128.39
N THR A 868 94.33 -67.26 -127.18
CA THR A 868 93.38 -67.28 -126.05
C THR A 868 93.23 -65.93 -125.35
N GLY A 869 94.06 -64.94 -125.72
CA GLY A 869 94.12 -63.62 -125.10
C GLY A 869 94.75 -63.60 -123.70
N TYR A 870 95.09 -62.39 -123.25
CA TYR A 870 95.64 -62.16 -121.91
C TYR A 870 94.57 -62.43 -120.84
N ALA A 871 94.95 -63.17 -119.80
CA ALA A 871 94.06 -63.68 -118.76
C ALA A 871 92.76 -64.36 -119.28
N ASN A 872 92.83 -65.06 -120.41
CA ASN A 872 91.70 -65.71 -121.10
C ASN A 872 90.59 -64.73 -121.56
N ARG A 873 90.96 -63.49 -121.89
CA ARG A 873 90.06 -62.43 -122.38
C ARG A 873 90.59 -61.86 -123.70
N THR A 874 89.72 -61.69 -124.69
CA THR A 874 90.07 -61.32 -126.09
C THR A 874 89.39 -60.01 -126.55
N ASN A 875 89.03 -59.15 -125.60
CA ASN A 875 88.40 -57.84 -125.83
C ASN A 875 89.16 -56.70 -125.12
N TRP A 876 90.47 -56.86 -124.93
CA TRP A 876 91.38 -55.82 -124.46
C TRP A 876 91.47 -54.66 -125.44
N ARG A 877 91.47 -53.45 -124.91
CA ARG A 877 91.61 -52.19 -125.64
C ARG A 877 92.30 -51.15 -124.77
N LEU A 878 92.62 -50.03 -125.41
CA LEU A 878 92.96 -48.81 -124.71
C LEU A 878 91.69 -48.26 -123.99
N PRO A 879 91.80 -47.75 -122.74
CA PRO A 879 90.65 -47.23 -122.00
C PRO A 879 90.14 -45.93 -122.61
N THR A 880 88.89 -45.57 -122.32
CA THR A 880 88.44 -44.18 -122.47
C THR A 880 88.99 -43.34 -121.31
N ILE A 881 89.05 -42.02 -121.48
CA ILE A 881 89.60 -41.13 -120.47
C ILE A 881 88.81 -41.21 -119.16
N SER A 882 87.47 -41.28 -119.22
CA SER A 882 86.61 -41.38 -118.04
C SER A 882 86.62 -42.75 -117.37
N GLU A 883 87.00 -43.81 -118.08
CA GLU A 883 87.36 -45.08 -117.45
C GLU A 883 88.73 -44.99 -116.77
N MET A 884 89.69 -44.27 -117.34
CA MET A 884 91.03 -44.16 -116.74
C MET A 884 91.06 -43.19 -115.55
N GLU A 885 90.18 -42.17 -115.54
CA GLU A 885 89.91 -41.29 -114.41
C GLU A 885 89.39 -42.06 -113.17
N THR A 886 88.80 -43.26 -113.32
CA THR A 886 88.41 -44.10 -112.17
C THR A 886 89.60 -44.63 -111.37
N LEU A 887 90.80 -44.63 -111.96
CA LEU A 887 92.02 -45.15 -111.35
C LEU A 887 92.78 -44.10 -110.54
N VAL A 888 92.30 -42.85 -110.48
CA VAL A 888 92.92 -41.77 -109.72
C VAL A 888 92.48 -41.83 -108.26
N ASP A 889 93.46 -41.82 -107.36
CA ASP A 889 93.22 -41.59 -105.93
C ASP A 889 93.69 -40.17 -105.57
N PHE A 890 92.74 -39.24 -105.44
CA PHE A 890 93.07 -37.85 -105.11
C PHE A 890 93.47 -37.66 -103.64
N ASN A 891 93.20 -38.64 -102.76
CA ASN A 891 93.60 -38.60 -101.35
C ASN A 891 95.11 -38.81 -101.17
N VAL A 892 95.78 -39.45 -102.13
CA VAL A 892 97.24 -39.64 -102.12
C VAL A 892 97.92 -38.30 -102.43
N ALA A 893 98.64 -37.74 -101.45
CA ALA A 893 99.29 -36.43 -101.58
C ALA A 893 100.52 -36.44 -102.52
N THR A 894 101.16 -37.59 -102.72
CA THR A 894 102.40 -37.77 -103.49
C THR A 894 102.16 -38.46 -104.83
N SER A 895 103.00 -38.16 -105.82
CA SER A 895 103.03 -38.88 -107.10
C SER A 895 103.53 -40.34 -106.90
N PRO A 896 102.88 -41.37 -107.49
CA PRO A 896 101.67 -41.36 -108.31
C PRO A 896 100.35 -41.41 -107.49
N ARG A 897 99.36 -40.66 -107.96
CA ARG A 897 97.99 -40.57 -107.42
C ARG A 897 97.09 -41.66 -107.96
N THR A 898 97.31 -42.89 -107.51
CA THR A 898 96.50 -44.06 -107.90
C THR A 898 96.43 -45.07 -106.75
N PHE A 899 95.56 -46.05 -106.88
CA PHE A 899 95.43 -47.18 -105.96
C PHE A 899 96.63 -48.13 -106.15
N VAL A 900 97.81 -47.75 -105.66
CA VAL A 900 99.12 -48.42 -105.93
C VAL A 900 99.18 -49.90 -105.52
N ALA A 901 98.35 -50.35 -104.58
CA ALA A 901 98.21 -51.78 -104.25
C ALA A 901 97.47 -52.56 -105.35
N SER A 902 96.54 -51.92 -106.05
CA SER A 902 95.73 -52.48 -107.13
C SER A 902 96.39 -52.31 -108.51
N PHE A 903 97.19 -51.25 -108.66
CA PHE A 903 97.93 -50.89 -109.88
C PHE A 903 99.41 -50.63 -109.59
N PRO A 904 100.16 -51.64 -109.10
CA PRO A 904 101.60 -51.53 -108.84
C PRO A 904 102.38 -51.20 -110.12
N GLY A 905 103.58 -50.64 -109.94
CA GLY A 905 104.44 -50.19 -111.03
C GLY A 905 103.96 -48.96 -111.81
N THR A 906 102.74 -48.46 -111.58
CA THR A 906 102.28 -47.18 -112.16
C THR A 906 103.26 -46.06 -111.81
N THR A 907 103.70 -45.29 -112.81
CA THR A 907 104.61 -44.16 -112.61
C THR A 907 103.89 -42.84 -112.81
N GLY A 908 104.20 -41.84 -111.97
CA GLY A 908 103.71 -40.47 -112.17
C GLY A 908 104.63 -39.61 -113.03
N SER A 909 105.76 -40.14 -113.50
CA SER A 909 106.72 -39.39 -114.33
C SER A 909 106.25 -39.18 -115.78
N TYR A 910 105.27 -39.96 -116.24
CA TYR A 910 104.82 -40.00 -117.64
C TYR A 910 103.30 -40.00 -117.76
N TYR A 911 102.82 -39.68 -118.96
CA TYR A 911 101.40 -39.74 -119.32
C TYR A 911 100.96 -41.18 -119.63
N TYR A 912 99.66 -41.44 -119.51
CA TYR A 912 99.03 -42.70 -119.93
C TYR A 912 98.00 -42.43 -121.04
N TRP A 913 98.09 -43.20 -122.13
CA TRP A 913 97.24 -43.04 -123.31
C TRP A 913 95.78 -43.44 -123.07
N SER A 914 94.83 -42.62 -123.53
CA SER A 914 93.42 -43.00 -123.70
C SER A 914 93.04 -43.10 -125.18
N SER A 915 91.91 -43.76 -125.45
CA SER A 915 91.29 -43.85 -126.76
C SER A 915 90.53 -42.58 -127.20
N ASN A 916 90.38 -41.58 -126.31
CA ASN A 916 89.66 -40.35 -126.64
C ASN A 916 90.57 -39.33 -127.33
N LEU A 917 90.22 -38.91 -128.54
CA LEU A 917 90.86 -37.75 -129.18
C LEU A 917 90.57 -36.47 -128.40
N TYR A 918 91.54 -35.55 -128.39
CA TYR A 918 91.32 -34.20 -127.86
C TYR A 918 90.53 -33.40 -128.89
N LEU A 919 89.21 -33.26 -128.71
CA LEU A 919 88.30 -32.70 -129.73
C LEU A 919 88.70 -31.31 -130.28
N PRO A 920 89.30 -30.38 -129.50
CA PRO A 920 89.77 -29.10 -130.05
C PRO A 920 90.97 -29.20 -131.00
N ASP A 921 91.71 -30.31 -130.99
CA ASP A 921 92.82 -30.57 -131.93
C ASP A 921 93.05 -32.09 -132.05
N THR A 922 92.51 -32.68 -133.12
CA THR A 922 92.53 -34.13 -133.37
C THR A 922 93.88 -34.69 -133.79
N THR A 923 94.95 -33.86 -133.85
CA THR A 923 96.34 -34.35 -133.86
C THR A 923 96.76 -34.90 -132.48
N LYS A 924 96.03 -34.56 -131.42
CA LYS A 924 96.27 -35.00 -130.04
C LYS A 924 95.22 -35.99 -129.55
N SER A 925 95.60 -36.76 -128.54
CA SER A 925 94.70 -37.58 -127.73
C SER A 925 94.75 -37.14 -126.27
N LEU A 926 93.65 -37.38 -125.56
CA LEU A 926 93.57 -37.19 -124.11
C LEU A 926 94.41 -38.25 -123.40
N VAL A 927 95.15 -37.80 -122.39
CA VAL A 927 96.03 -38.62 -121.58
C VAL A 927 95.85 -38.28 -120.10
N LEU A 928 95.96 -39.29 -119.24
CA LEU A 928 95.95 -39.07 -117.79
C LEU A 928 97.38 -38.89 -117.27
N TYR A 929 97.58 -37.93 -116.37
CA TYR A 929 98.84 -37.73 -115.69
C TYR A 929 98.74 -38.08 -114.20
N PHE A 930 99.23 -39.26 -113.82
CA PHE A 930 99.14 -39.75 -112.44
C PHE A 930 99.95 -38.93 -111.41
N SER A 931 100.79 -37.97 -111.80
CA SER A 931 101.44 -37.08 -110.83
C SER A 931 100.45 -36.13 -110.13
N SER A 932 99.46 -35.65 -110.88
CA SER A 932 98.44 -34.69 -110.46
C SER A 932 97.02 -35.27 -110.47
N GLY A 933 96.82 -36.47 -111.04
CA GLY A 933 95.49 -37.04 -111.25
C GLY A 933 94.70 -36.33 -112.36
N SER A 934 95.37 -35.51 -113.19
CA SER A 934 94.71 -34.62 -114.14
C SER A 934 94.74 -35.15 -115.57
N THR A 935 93.58 -35.13 -116.22
CA THR A 935 93.45 -35.30 -117.67
C THR A 935 94.05 -34.10 -118.41
N THR A 936 94.86 -34.38 -119.44
CA THR A 936 95.49 -33.40 -120.34
C THR A 936 95.58 -33.98 -121.75
N TRP A 937 96.37 -33.39 -122.66
CA TRP A 937 96.54 -33.88 -124.03
C TRP A 937 98.02 -33.93 -124.45
N THR A 938 98.34 -34.82 -125.40
CA THR A 938 99.65 -34.81 -126.10
C THR A 938 99.52 -35.31 -127.54
N ASN A 939 100.51 -35.01 -128.39
CA ASN A 939 100.48 -35.32 -129.82
C ASN A 939 100.54 -36.84 -130.06
N LYS A 940 99.56 -37.38 -130.79
CA LYS A 940 99.33 -38.82 -130.95
C LYS A 940 100.44 -39.57 -131.70
N THR A 941 101.35 -38.87 -132.38
CA THR A 941 102.50 -39.46 -133.10
C THR A 941 103.82 -39.36 -132.33
N VAL A 942 103.81 -38.93 -131.06
CA VAL A 942 105.02 -38.82 -130.23
C VAL A 942 105.10 -40.03 -129.31
N ALA A 943 106.18 -40.81 -129.44
CA ALA A 943 106.50 -41.91 -128.53
C ALA A 943 106.97 -41.36 -127.17
N GLY A 944 106.01 -41.12 -126.27
CA GLY A 944 106.26 -40.43 -124.99
C GLY A 944 105.26 -40.70 -123.88
N SER A 945 104.31 -41.62 -124.07
CA SER A 945 103.32 -42.00 -123.05
C SER A 945 103.21 -43.53 -122.95
N LEU A 946 102.82 -44.00 -121.77
CA LEU A 946 102.63 -45.42 -121.47
C LEU A 946 101.21 -45.87 -121.84
N ALA A 947 100.99 -47.18 -121.99
CA ALA A 947 99.68 -47.77 -122.24
C ALA A 947 99.26 -48.68 -121.07
N ARG A 948 98.01 -48.62 -120.63
CA ARG A 948 97.42 -49.57 -119.68
C ARG A 948 96.10 -50.06 -120.24
N CYS A 949 95.97 -51.36 -120.47
CA CYS A 949 94.83 -51.91 -121.20
C CYS A 949 93.65 -52.28 -120.27
N VAL A 950 92.44 -52.18 -120.80
CA VAL A 950 91.17 -52.51 -120.14
C VAL A 950 90.30 -53.42 -121.02
N SER A 951 89.43 -54.19 -120.39
CA SER A 951 88.54 -55.18 -121.00
C SER A 951 87.20 -55.19 -120.23
N PRO A 952 86.04 -54.99 -120.88
CA PRO A 952 84.72 -55.16 -120.24
C PRO A 952 84.36 -56.65 -120.10
#